data_AF-A0A832HJV6-F1
#
_entry.id   AF-A0A832HJV6-F1
#
_cell.length_a   1.000
_cell.length_b   1.000
_cell.length_c   1.000
_cell.angle_alpha   90.00
_cell.angle_beta   90.00
_cell.angle_gamma   90.00
#
_symmetry.space_group_name_H-M   'P 1'
#
loop_
_entity.id
_entity.type
_entity.pdbx_description
1 polymer ?
#
loop_
_entity_poly.entity_id
_entity_poly.type
_entity_poly.pdbx_seq_one_letter_code
_entity_poly.pdbx_strand_id
1 'polypeptide(L)'
;SDVEAGFDPLAYLITRAHDTNAGPRLEVHAWIVTYNIWNNRSSLPPQENHPFRAHPEWLTESYSGETWDGSDYAFDPGHPEVQQHTFDVAMDIVTRYNVDGLHFDYIRYAGRDWGYNPVAIALFNSQTHSAGRPAADDSWWMQWRRDQVTGLLRRVYLTAAAVKPTVKISAATVTWTPTATTFASWLAAAPWSNVLQDWRGWMQEGILDLNVPMAYFRHETHATSWAEWGRFAKQNRFQRHLAIGIGAYLNTISNTIVQMRSTRTAPGAGIPPADGLVIYSYAAPAKDGTRADFVTALTTVTTNAPASPPVFVETVNTPTMPWKTNSQICGATGRITDSRTGRPIEGAQVELCGDSRRLLFTDANGVYAQLIGDGLITSVVASASGYVTRFNPLPPPGQRLVRIDFAMEPDVSPIAPLTPKVSPGGRSVLVSWQTLTPARGRVIVNAQGSLELTADSCDNRLDTRHSILVGDLPIADSPTPCQFWVRIVSETPGKETNWSHAIQFSPAFWPVEIGEWDVRRTGDWSFVEVGSSPLHNGFWQTPATSGAPTATARWILDVEASGFYDLEFRTFPTAGSFPALYSIITPRTNFVVRVNHSSAMTNGILAANLLLCRGERAEVRLDNRSLSGGLHVAACRMRWKYRANQDPPSQNVVPLWWSDHFFAQSVEPADDPDNDGSSNYAEFVFGTDPTNRASHLGLSLQPAEDTGWNILISPFTAGRVYTLESATDLTQPNWAPVENARLRATETGEGCLHDPSNQPSMRFYRLKVQLR
;
A
#
# COMPACT_ATOMS: atom_id res chain seq x y z
N SER A 1 -30.94 -9.99 29.52
CA SER A 1 -29.64 -10.36 30.08
C SER A 1 -29.93 -11.07 31.39
N ASP A 2 -29.41 -12.27 31.56
CA ASP A 2 -29.56 -13.05 32.81
C ASP A 2 -28.48 -12.67 33.85
N VAL A 3 -27.81 -11.54 33.63
CA VAL A 3 -26.77 -10.97 34.50
C VAL A 3 -27.42 -9.91 35.38
N GLU A 4 -27.25 -10.04 36.70
CA GLU A 4 -27.77 -9.10 37.69
C GLU A 4 -27.29 -7.66 37.39
N ALA A 5 -28.16 -6.67 37.59
CA ALA A 5 -27.83 -5.27 37.34
C ALA A 5 -26.62 -4.84 38.19
N GLY A 6 -25.60 -4.26 37.54
CA GLY A 6 -24.37 -3.83 38.21
C GLY A 6 -23.32 -4.94 38.39
N PHE A 7 -23.61 -6.19 38.05
CA PHE A 7 -22.60 -7.25 38.04
C PHE A 7 -21.73 -7.16 36.77
N ASP A 8 -20.42 -7.01 36.97
CA ASP A 8 -19.42 -7.03 35.90
C ASP A 8 -18.76 -8.43 35.83
N PRO A 9 -19.21 -9.29 34.89
CA PRO A 9 -18.71 -10.66 34.81
C PRO A 9 -17.25 -10.72 34.37
N LEU A 10 -16.77 -9.76 33.57
CA LEU A 10 -15.39 -9.76 33.08
C LEU A 10 -14.42 -9.38 34.21
N ALA A 11 -14.72 -8.31 34.96
CA ALA A 11 -13.92 -7.92 36.12
C ALA A 11 -13.88 -9.03 37.19
N TYR A 12 -15.03 -9.67 37.44
CA TYR A 12 -15.11 -10.81 38.34
C TYR A 12 -14.22 -11.97 37.88
N LEU A 13 -14.31 -12.36 36.60
CA LEU A 13 -13.52 -13.45 36.03
C LEU A 13 -12.02 -13.16 36.11
N ILE A 14 -11.60 -11.93 35.74
CA ILE A 14 -10.20 -11.50 35.81
C ILE A 14 -9.68 -11.61 37.24
N THR A 15 -10.43 -11.10 38.22
CA THR A 15 -10.02 -11.13 39.63
C THR A 15 -9.79 -12.57 40.10
N ARG A 16 -10.68 -13.50 39.74
CA ARG A 16 -10.56 -14.91 40.10
C ARG A 16 -9.43 -15.64 39.36
N ALA A 17 -9.26 -15.34 38.07
CA ALA A 17 -8.23 -15.95 37.24
C ALA A 17 -6.81 -15.50 37.66
N HIS A 18 -6.69 -14.29 38.18
CA HIS A 18 -5.41 -13.72 38.62
C HIS A 18 -5.08 -14.04 40.09
N ASP A 19 -6.02 -14.58 40.86
CA ASP A 19 -5.81 -14.97 42.26
C ASP A 19 -4.96 -16.23 42.37
N THR A 20 -3.69 -16.04 42.73
CA THR A 20 -2.74 -17.14 42.90
C THR A 20 -2.92 -17.93 44.19
N ASN A 21 -3.81 -17.51 45.12
CA ASN A 21 -4.11 -18.28 46.32
C ASN A 21 -4.94 -19.54 46.00
N ALA A 22 -5.67 -19.53 44.89
CA ALA A 22 -6.54 -20.63 44.46
C ALA A 22 -5.89 -21.56 43.42
N GLY A 23 -4.69 -21.25 42.92
CA GLY A 23 -3.97 -22.03 41.92
C GLY A 23 -3.01 -21.19 41.08
N PRO A 24 -2.45 -21.74 40.00
CA PRO A 24 -1.66 -20.97 39.04
C PRO A 24 -2.48 -19.85 38.42
N ARG A 25 -1.87 -18.68 38.22
CA ARG A 25 -2.49 -17.58 37.49
C ARG A 25 -2.92 -18.03 36.09
N LEU A 26 -4.18 -17.77 35.74
CA LEU A 26 -4.72 -17.98 34.40
C LEU A 26 -4.74 -16.66 33.63
N GLU A 27 -4.26 -16.68 32.39
CA GLU A 27 -4.41 -15.53 31.50
C GLU A 27 -5.85 -15.42 31.01
N VAL A 28 -6.43 -14.22 31.08
CA VAL A 28 -7.77 -13.93 30.55
C VAL A 28 -7.64 -13.18 29.23
N HIS A 29 -8.00 -13.86 28.15
CA HIS A 29 -8.07 -13.28 26.81
C HIS A 29 -9.54 -12.99 26.51
N ALA A 30 -9.90 -11.71 26.43
CA ALA A 30 -11.29 -11.31 26.19
C ALA A 30 -11.69 -11.66 24.75
N TRP A 31 -12.66 -12.57 24.63
CA TRP A 31 -13.17 -13.02 23.34
C TRP A 31 -14.27 -12.07 22.84
N ILE A 32 -14.10 -11.53 21.63
CA ILE A 32 -15.10 -10.72 20.95
C ILE A 32 -15.54 -11.36 19.63
N VAL A 33 -16.84 -11.29 19.36
CA VAL A 33 -17.41 -11.54 18.04
C VAL A 33 -17.33 -10.23 17.27
N THR A 34 -16.54 -10.21 16.20
CA THR A 34 -16.05 -8.95 15.62
C THR A 34 -17.11 -8.23 14.78
N TYR A 35 -17.84 -8.97 13.94
CA TYR A 35 -18.82 -8.37 13.00
C TYR A 35 -20.23 -8.94 13.14
N ASN A 36 -20.42 -10.19 13.54
CA ASN A 36 -21.77 -10.75 13.74
C ASN A 36 -22.41 -10.08 14.97
N ILE A 37 -23.64 -9.58 14.82
CA ILE A 37 -24.30 -8.75 15.83
C ILE A 37 -25.63 -9.32 16.33
N TRP A 38 -26.30 -10.17 15.54
CA TRP A 38 -27.57 -10.75 15.94
C TRP A 38 -27.90 -12.02 15.17
N ASN A 39 -28.33 -13.09 15.84
CA ASN A 39 -28.51 -14.42 15.26
C ASN A 39 -29.97 -14.91 15.23
N ASN A 40 -30.95 -14.01 15.38
CA ASN A 40 -32.36 -14.38 15.33
C ASN A 40 -33.16 -13.47 14.39
N ARG A 41 -33.50 -14.01 13.22
CA ARG A 41 -34.30 -13.31 12.19
C ARG A 41 -35.74 -12.99 12.64
N SER A 42 -36.33 -13.85 13.47
CA SER A 42 -37.74 -13.74 13.87
C SER A 42 -37.97 -12.84 15.09
N SER A 43 -36.91 -12.57 15.86
CA SER A 43 -36.96 -11.70 17.04
C SER A 43 -35.76 -10.79 17.00
N LEU A 44 -35.95 -9.58 16.48
CA LEU A 44 -34.91 -8.55 16.44
C LEU A 44 -34.59 -8.05 17.85
N PRO A 45 -33.37 -7.55 18.13
CA PRO A 45 -33.00 -7.09 19.46
C PRO A 45 -34.01 -6.05 19.94
N PRO A 46 -34.57 -6.15 21.15
CA PRO A 46 -35.64 -5.25 21.60
C PRO A 46 -35.15 -3.85 21.98
N GLN A 47 -33.86 -3.67 22.28
CA GLN A 47 -33.30 -2.40 22.71
C GLN A 47 -33.12 -1.44 21.53
N GLU A 48 -33.68 -0.23 21.63
CA GLU A 48 -33.58 0.79 20.57
C GLU A 48 -32.15 1.23 20.29
N ASN A 49 -31.30 1.27 21.31
CA ASN A 49 -29.88 1.61 21.20
C ASN A 49 -28.99 0.44 20.76
N HIS A 50 -29.55 -0.73 20.45
CA HIS A 50 -28.77 -1.83 19.89
C HIS A 50 -28.26 -1.43 18.50
N PRO A 51 -26.97 -1.65 18.14
CA PRO A 51 -26.42 -1.19 16.86
C PRO A 51 -27.21 -1.63 15.64
N PHE A 52 -27.75 -2.86 15.65
CA PHE A 52 -28.68 -3.35 14.62
C PHE A 52 -29.86 -2.38 14.33
N ARG A 53 -30.43 -1.74 15.36
CA ARG A 53 -31.56 -0.81 15.24
C ARG A 53 -31.13 0.63 15.06
N ALA A 54 -30.08 1.03 15.78
CA ALA A 54 -29.58 2.41 15.75
C ALA A 54 -28.89 2.73 14.42
N HIS A 55 -28.25 1.73 13.81
CA HIS A 55 -27.45 1.85 12.59
C HIS A 55 -27.75 0.71 11.60
N PRO A 56 -28.98 0.61 11.06
CA PRO A 56 -29.30 -0.41 10.05
C PRO A 56 -28.46 -0.27 8.78
N GLU A 57 -27.96 0.93 8.47
CA GLU A 57 -27.07 1.23 7.36
C GLU A 57 -25.67 0.62 7.49
N TRP A 58 -25.29 0.14 8.69
CA TRP A 58 -24.01 -0.54 8.93
C TRP A 58 -24.04 -2.03 8.55
N LEU A 59 -25.22 -2.59 8.29
CA LEU A 59 -25.33 -4.01 7.95
C LEU A 59 -24.59 -4.31 6.64
N THR A 60 -23.93 -5.46 6.62
CA THR A 60 -23.43 -6.01 5.36
C THR A 60 -24.60 -6.44 4.49
N GLU A 61 -24.44 -6.21 3.18
CA GLU A 61 -25.33 -6.77 2.18
C GLU A 61 -24.65 -7.89 1.41
N SER A 62 -25.44 -8.85 0.95
CA SER A 62 -25.03 -9.80 -0.06
C SER A 62 -25.01 -9.14 -1.45
N TYR A 63 -24.44 -9.84 -2.43
CA TYR A 63 -24.47 -9.42 -3.83
C TYR A 63 -25.89 -9.19 -4.36
N SER A 64 -26.90 -9.85 -3.79
CA SER A 64 -28.32 -9.69 -4.14
C SER A 64 -29.08 -8.71 -3.25
N GLY A 65 -28.43 -8.09 -2.26
CA GLY A 65 -29.05 -7.13 -1.32
C GLY A 65 -29.70 -7.75 -0.09
N GLU A 66 -29.43 -9.02 0.24
CA GLU A 66 -29.88 -9.62 1.51
C GLU A 66 -28.98 -9.16 2.66
N THR A 67 -29.55 -8.93 3.84
CA THR A 67 -28.79 -8.57 5.05
C THR A 67 -28.69 -9.69 6.08
N TRP A 68 -29.37 -10.83 5.83
CA TRP A 68 -29.34 -12.02 6.67
C TRP A 68 -28.59 -13.15 5.96
N ASP A 69 -27.51 -13.64 6.57
CA ASP A 69 -26.62 -14.64 5.92
C ASP A 69 -27.11 -16.09 5.99
N GLY A 70 -28.27 -16.29 6.62
CA GLY A 70 -28.82 -17.61 6.93
C GLY A 70 -28.75 -17.92 8.43
N SER A 71 -27.81 -17.30 9.15
CA SER A 71 -27.56 -17.52 10.58
C SER A 71 -27.45 -16.23 11.39
N ASP A 72 -26.89 -15.18 10.80
CA ASP A 72 -26.54 -13.94 11.48
C ASP A 72 -26.85 -12.70 10.63
N TYR A 73 -27.15 -11.60 11.32
CA TYR A 73 -26.91 -10.25 10.86
C TYR A 73 -25.50 -9.83 11.27
N ALA A 74 -24.77 -9.20 10.36
CA ALA A 74 -23.41 -8.74 10.61
C ALA A 74 -23.22 -7.30 10.13
N PHE A 75 -22.24 -6.62 10.73
CA PHE A 75 -21.74 -5.36 10.21
C PHE A 75 -20.93 -5.57 8.91
N ASP A 76 -20.86 -4.54 8.07
CA ASP A 76 -19.96 -4.52 6.92
C ASP A 76 -18.57 -3.98 7.31
N PRO A 77 -17.49 -4.78 7.22
CA PRO A 77 -16.13 -4.30 7.45
C PRO A 77 -15.71 -3.18 6.51
N GLY A 78 -16.33 -3.02 5.34
CA GLY A 78 -16.06 -1.92 4.41
C GLY A 78 -16.71 -0.59 4.79
N HIS A 79 -17.55 -0.55 5.84
CA HIS A 79 -18.19 0.66 6.31
C HIS A 79 -17.29 1.40 7.33
N PRO A 80 -16.92 2.68 7.10
CA PRO A 80 -16.00 3.40 7.99
C PRO A 80 -16.47 3.49 9.44
N GLU A 81 -17.76 3.75 9.67
CA GLU A 81 -18.28 3.85 11.04
C GLU A 81 -18.31 2.50 11.78
N VAL A 82 -18.45 1.37 11.05
CA VAL A 82 -18.31 0.03 11.63
C VAL A 82 -16.87 -0.19 12.07
N GLN A 83 -15.91 0.14 11.22
CA GLN A 83 -14.48 0.06 11.53
C GLN A 83 -14.16 0.83 12.81
N GLN A 84 -14.71 2.04 12.95
CA GLN A 84 -14.55 2.87 14.13
C GLN A 84 -15.22 2.25 15.37
N HIS A 85 -16.49 1.82 15.26
CA HIS A 85 -17.24 1.21 16.36
C HIS A 85 -16.55 -0.06 16.89
N THR A 86 -16.19 -0.99 16.01
CA THR A 86 -15.54 -2.25 16.41
C THR A 86 -14.16 -2.01 17.01
N PHE A 87 -13.40 -1.04 16.48
CA PHE A 87 -12.15 -0.61 17.10
C PHE A 87 -12.37 -0.05 18.51
N ASP A 88 -13.37 0.83 18.70
CA ASP A 88 -13.65 1.44 19.99
C ASP A 88 -14.07 0.40 21.03
N VAL A 89 -14.90 -0.57 20.66
CA VAL A 89 -15.27 -1.71 21.53
C VAL A 89 -14.03 -2.52 21.94
N ALA A 90 -13.16 -2.85 20.99
CA ALA A 90 -11.93 -3.60 21.27
C ALA A 90 -10.99 -2.83 22.21
N MET A 91 -10.78 -1.54 21.94
CA MET A 91 -9.90 -0.70 22.75
C MET A 91 -10.48 -0.35 24.12
N ASP A 92 -11.79 -0.25 24.23
CA ASP A 92 -12.48 -0.07 25.51
C ASP A 92 -12.22 -1.25 26.45
N ILE A 93 -12.29 -2.49 25.94
CA ILE A 93 -11.94 -3.69 26.71
C ILE A 93 -10.47 -3.65 27.14
N VAL A 94 -9.55 -3.37 26.21
CA VAL A 94 -8.10 -3.38 26.45
C VAL A 94 -7.69 -2.33 27.48
N THR A 95 -8.31 -1.15 27.45
CA THR A 95 -7.95 -0.01 28.32
C THR A 95 -8.67 -0.03 29.66
N ARG A 96 -9.91 -0.53 29.73
CA ARG A 96 -10.70 -0.55 30.97
C ARG A 96 -10.41 -1.76 31.85
N TYR A 97 -10.04 -2.91 31.27
CA TYR A 97 -9.85 -4.15 32.03
C TYR A 97 -8.40 -4.61 32.07
N ASN A 98 -8.02 -5.27 33.17
CA ASN A 98 -6.71 -5.91 33.25
C ASN A 98 -6.66 -7.25 32.48
N VAL A 99 -7.10 -7.29 31.22
CA VAL A 99 -7.02 -8.48 30.36
C VAL A 99 -5.57 -8.78 29.95
N ASP A 100 -5.24 -10.05 29.82
CA ASP A 100 -3.94 -10.52 29.31
C ASP A 100 -3.90 -10.53 27.79
N GLY A 101 -5.06 -10.62 27.15
CA GLY A 101 -5.18 -10.59 25.70
C GLY A 101 -6.56 -10.20 25.22
N LEU A 102 -6.63 -9.94 23.92
CA LEU A 102 -7.87 -9.80 23.16
C LEU A 102 -7.89 -10.91 22.11
N HIS A 103 -9.00 -11.62 22.01
CA HIS A 103 -9.21 -12.73 21.10
C HIS A 103 -10.34 -12.41 20.12
N PHE A 104 -10.01 -12.27 18.84
CA PHE A 104 -10.98 -12.01 17.78
C PHE A 104 -11.58 -13.32 17.25
N ASP A 105 -12.90 -13.41 17.19
CA ASP A 105 -13.60 -14.37 16.35
C ASP A 105 -14.52 -13.65 15.38
N TYR A 106 -14.89 -14.32 14.29
CA TYR A 106 -15.66 -13.74 13.20
C TYR A 106 -15.05 -12.44 12.65
N ILE A 107 -13.73 -12.27 12.74
CA ILE A 107 -12.98 -11.20 12.07
C ILE A 107 -12.79 -11.55 10.59
N ARG A 108 -13.91 -11.57 9.86
CA ARG A 108 -14.03 -12.04 8.47
C ARG A 108 -15.38 -11.63 7.89
N TYR A 109 -15.54 -11.72 6.57
CA TYR A 109 -16.84 -11.65 5.91
C TYR A 109 -17.58 -13.00 6.04
N ALA A 110 -18.91 -13.00 5.93
CA ALA A 110 -19.72 -14.22 5.93
C ALA A 110 -19.42 -15.12 4.71
N GLY A 111 -18.96 -14.53 3.61
CA GLY A 111 -18.51 -15.24 2.42
C GLY A 111 -18.22 -14.30 1.27
N ARG A 112 -17.85 -14.86 0.12
CA ARG A 112 -17.41 -14.09 -1.04
C ARG A 112 -18.49 -13.16 -1.60
N ASP A 113 -19.76 -13.55 -1.43
CA ASP A 113 -20.92 -12.80 -1.90
C ASP A 113 -21.39 -11.73 -0.90
N TRP A 114 -20.66 -11.47 0.19
CA TRP A 114 -20.99 -10.46 1.22
C TRP A 114 -20.06 -9.25 1.18
N GLY A 115 -20.40 -8.17 1.88
CA GLY A 115 -19.63 -6.92 1.89
C GLY A 115 -20.09 -5.89 0.87
N TYR A 116 -21.31 -6.03 0.34
CA TYR A 116 -21.85 -5.20 -0.73
C TYR A 116 -22.63 -3.98 -0.22
N ASN A 117 -22.34 -3.52 1.00
CA ASN A 117 -22.90 -2.28 1.52
C ASN A 117 -22.62 -1.10 0.54
N PRO A 118 -23.60 -0.23 0.25
CA PRO A 118 -23.44 0.86 -0.71
C PRO A 118 -22.26 1.80 -0.43
N VAL A 119 -21.96 2.07 0.86
CA VAL A 119 -20.82 2.92 1.26
C VAL A 119 -19.50 2.23 0.91
N ALA A 120 -19.39 0.93 1.17
CA ALA A 120 -18.20 0.14 0.84
C ALA A 120 -17.93 0.12 -0.67
N ILE A 121 -18.97 -0.06 -1.49
CA ILE A 121 -18.85 -0.03 -2.97
C ILE A 121 -18.40 1.35 -3.45
N ALA A 122 -18.96 2.43 -2.89
CA ALA A 122 -18.59 3.79 -3.27
C ALA A 122 -17.11 4.09 -2.96
N LEU A 123 -16.63 3.68 -1.77
CA LEU A 123 -15.23 3.82 -1.38
C LEU A 123 -14.30 3.02 -2.30
N PHE A 124 -14.61 1.74 -2.55
CA PHE A 124 -13.83 0.92 -3.48
C PHE A 124 -13.73 1.53 -4.88
N ASN A 125 -14.86 2.02 -5.41
CA ASN A 125 -14.88 2.64 -6.74
C ASN A 125 -14.05 3.94 -6.77
N SER A 126 -14.16 4.77 -5.75
CA SER A 126 -13.34 5.98 -5.61
C SER A 126 -11.84 5.64 -5.58
N GLN A 127 -11.43 4.73 -4.70
CA GLN A 127 -10.03 4.40 -4.43
C GLN A 127 -9.35 3.64 -5.58
N THR A 128 -10.11 2.94 -6.43
CA THR A 128 -9.57 2.17 -7.57
C THR A 128 -9.87 2.82 -8.94
N HIS A 129 -10.52 3.99 -8.94
CA HIS A 129 -11.16 4.60 -10.10
C HIS A 129 -12.01 3.57 -10.90
N SER A 130 -12.72 2.70 -10.18
CA SER A 130 -13.67 1.74 -10.75
C SER A 130 -15.08 2.33 -10.77
N ALA A 131 -16.03 1.59 -11.35
CA ALA A 131 -17.43 1.96 -11.34
C ALA A 131 -18.32 0.73 -11.18
N GLY A 132 -19.54 0.95 -10.70
CA GLY A 132 -20.57 -0.06 -10.58
C GLY A 132 -20.35 -1.04 -9.41
N ARG A 133 -21.07 -2.18 -9.47
CA ARG A 133 -20.96 -3.24 -8.47
C ARG A 133 -19.94 -4.28 -8.97
N PRO A 134 -18.83 -4.51 -8.25
CA PRO A 134 -17.81 -5.49 -8.68
C PRO A 134 -18.33 -6.92 -8.54
N ALA A 135 -17.91 -7.82 -9.43
CA ALA A 135 -18.21 -9.24 -9.30
C ALA A 135 -17.63 -9.81 -7.99
N ALA A 136 -18.26 -10.84 -7.43
CA ALA A 136 -17.85 -11.42 -6.14
C ALA A 136 -16.43 -11.99 -6.18
N ASP A 137 -16.00 -12.48 -7.34
CA ASP A 137 -14.69 -13.03 -7.65
C ASP A 137 -13.71 -12.00 -8.26
N ASP A 138 -14.06 -10.71 -8.30
CA ASP A 138 -13.15 -9.65 -8.72
C ASP A 138 -11.97 -9.58 -7.74
N SER A 139 -10.75 -9.83 -8.23
CA SER A 139 -9.55 -9.93 -7.39
C SER A 139 -9.21 -8.64 -6.66
N TRP A 140 -9.48 -7.47 -7.26
CA TRP A 140 -9.29 -6.18 -6.60
C TRP A 140 -10.31 -5.99 -5.49
N TRP A 141 -11.57 -6.34 -5.73
CA TRP A 141 -12.62 -6.24 -4.71
C TRP A 141 -12.39 -7.21 -3.54
N MET A 142 -11.99 -8.44 -3.82
CA MET A 142 -11.60 -9.39 -2.77
C MET A 142 -10.38 -8.91 -1.97
N GLN A 143 -9.37 -8.33 -2.63
CA GLN A 143 -8.20 -7.79 -1.93
C GLN A 143 -8.58 -6.58 -1.07
N TRP A 144 -9.32 -5.62 -1.64
CA TRP A 144 -9.77 -4.43 -0.92
C TRP A 144 -10.55 -4.80 0.35
N ARG A 145 -11.45 -5.79 0.27
CA ARG A 145 -12.17 -6.32 1.44
C ARG A 145 -11.25 -7.00 2.46
N ARG A 146 -10.27 -7.81 2.03
CA ARG A 146 -9.22 -8.35 2.93
C ARG A 146 -8.47 -7.23 3.64
N ASP A 147 -8.19 -6.13 2.94
CA ASP A 147 -7.48 -4.98 3.49
C ASP A 147 -8.32 -4.27 4.57
N GLN A 148 -9.66 -4.25 4.46
CA GLN A 148 -10.52 -3.69 5.52
C GLN A 148 -10.43 -4.50 6.81
N VAL A 149 -10.49 -5.83 6.72
CA VAL A 149 -10.36 -6.72 7.89
C VAL A 149 -8.96 -6.61 8.51
N THR A 150 -7.94 -6.57 7.65
CA THR A 150 -6.54 -6.43 8.07
C THR A 150 -6.28 -5.06 8.70
N GLY A 151 -6.90 -4.00 8.18
CA GLY A 151 -6.82 -2.64 8.68
C GLY A 151 -7.33 -2.54 10.12
N LEU A 152 -8.48 -3.14 10.43
CA LEU A 152 -8.99 -3.22 11.80
C LEU A 152 -7.98 -3.86 12.75
N LEU A 153 -7.49 -5.06 12.37
CA LEU A 153 -6.55 -5.82 13.20
C LEU A 153 -5.26 -5.03 13.43
N ARG A 154 -4.69 -4.44 12.37
CA ARG A 154 -3.47 -3.62 12.44
C ARG A 154 -3.66 -2.42 13.35
N ARG A 155 -4.79 -1.73 13.22
CA ARG A 155 -5.15 -0.56 14.04
C ARG A 155 -5.28 -0.92 15.52
N VAL A 156 -6.01 -2.00 15.84
CA VAL A 156 -6.13 -2.51 17.22
C VAL A 156 -4.77 -2.95 17.74
N TYR A 157 -3.99 -3.70 16.97
CA TYR A 157 -2.68 -4.21 17.38
C TYR A 157 -1.74 -3.08 17.82
N LEU A 158 -1.55 -2.08 16.95
CA LEU A 158 -0.64 -0.97 17.22
C LEU A 158 -1.17 -0.05 18.32
N THR A 159 -2.48 0.18 18.40
CA THR A 159 -3.05 1.01 19.47
C THR A 159 -2.99 0.30 20.83
N ALA A 160 -3.32 -0.99 20.87
CA ALA A 160 -3.22 -1.83 22.07
C ALA A 160 -1.77 -1.94 22.55
N ALA A 161 -0.82 -2.13 21.64
CA ALA A 161 0.60 -2.14 21.97
C ALA A 161 1.08 -0.79 22.53
N ALA A 162 0.52 0.34 22.08
CA ALA A 162 0.91 1.66 22.56
C ALA A 162 0.42 1.95 23.99
N VAL A 163 -0.76 1.44 24.35
CA VAL A 163 -1.36 1.68 25.68
C VAL A 163 -1.05 0.57 26.69
N LYS A 164 -0.93 -0.68 26.23
CA LYS A 164 -0.70 -1.87 27.06
C LYS A 164 0.21 -2.86 26.31
N PRO A 165 1.52 -2.62 26.20
CA PRO A 165 2.45 -3.39 25.35
C PRO A 165 2.42 -4.91 25.56
N THR A 166 2.08 -5.37 26.77
CA THR A 166 2.03 -6.79 27.15
C THR A 166 0.74 -7.50 26.73
N VAL A 167 -0.32 -6.78 26.33
CA VAL A 167 -1.60 -7.39 25.93
C VAL A 167 -1.43 -8.19 24.64
N LYS A 168 -1.81 -9.47 24.65
CA LYS A 168 -1.64 -10.36 23.49
C LYS A 168 -2.83 -10.24 22.55
N ILE A 169 -2.58 -10.09 21.26
CA ILE A 169 -3.63 -10.09 20.24
C ILE A 169 -3.69 -11.46 19.57
N SER A 170 -4.85 -12.10 19.62
CA SER A 170 -5.06 -13.43 19.06
C SER A 170 -6.35 -13.50 18.25
N ALA A 171 -6.47 -14.51 17.39
CA ALA A 171 -7.65 -14.67 16.54
C ALA A 171 -7.99 -16.15 16.30
N ALA A 172 -9.29 -16.45 16.32
CA ALA A 172 -9.86 -17.68 15.80
C ALA A 172 -9.96 -17.59 14.27
N THR A 173 -9.23 -18.45 13.58
CA THR A 173 -9.08 -18.36 12.12
C THR A 173 -9.61 -19.58 11.38
N VAL A 174 -10.15 -19.34 10.19
CA VAL A 174 -10.84 -20.37 9.40
C VAL A 174 -9.84 -21.37 8.83
N THR A 175 -10.23 -22.64 8.86
CA THR A 175 -9.55 -23.77 8.21
C THR A 175 -10.58 -24.72 7.61
N TRP A 176 -11.36 -24.26 6.63
CA TRP A 176 -12.32 -25.12 5.92
C TRP A 176 -11.65 -25.87 4.78
N THR A 177 -12.38 -26.81 4.16
CA THR A 177 -11.94 -27.50 2.95
C THR A 177 -12.28 -26.68 1.69
N PRO A 178 -11.47 -26.72 0.62
CA PRO A 178 -10.22 -27.47 0.50
C PRO A 178 -9.11 -26.92 1.42
N THR A 179 -8.25 -27.82 1.88
CA THR A 179 -7.14 -27.51 2.78
C THR A 179 -6.00 -26.84 2.04
N ALA A 180 -5.17 -26.10 2.76
CA ALA A 180 -3.91 -25.57 2.25
C ALA A 180 -2.74 -26.47 2.66
N THR A 181 -1.84 -26.74 1.72
CA THR A 181 -0.54 -27.40 1.95
C THR A 181 0.63 -26.63 1.32
N THR A 182 0.31 -25.70 0.42
CA THR A 182 1.21 -24.84 -0.34
C THR A 182 0.63 -23.43 -0.37
N PHE A 183 1.40 -22.46 -0.85
CA PHE A 183 0.87 -21.12 -1.01
C PHE A 183 -0.20 -21.06 -2.11
N ALA A 184 -0.03 -21.79 -3.22
CA ALA A 184 -1.08 -21.90 -4.24
C ALA A 184 -2.43 -22.42 -3.68
N SER A 185 -2.39 -23.48 -2.86
CA SER A 185 -3.62 -24.01 -2.24
C SER A 185 -4.18 -23.08 -1.14
N TRP A 186 -3.35 -22.28 -0.48
CA TRP A 186 -3.81 -21.20 0.42
C TRP A 186 -4.68 -20.17 -0.30
N LEU A 187 -4.28 -19.73 -1.49
CA LEU A 187 -5.05 -18.76 -2.28
C LEU A 187 -6.39 -19.32 -2.76
N ALA A 188 -6.51 -20.63 -2.88
CA ALA A 188 -7.78 -21.29 -3.22
C ALA A 188 -8.63 -21.60 -1.98
N ALA A 189 -8.01 -21.72 -0.80
CA ALA A 189 -8.68 -22.10 0.43
C ALA A 189 -9.65 -21.01 0.92
N ALA A 190 -10.71 -21.46 1.61
CA ALA A 190 -11.80 -20.60 2.07
C ALA A 190 -11.36 -19.35 2.86
N PRO A 191 -10.32 -19.36 3.72
CA PRO A 191 -9.87 -18.16 4.41
C PRO A 191 -9.53 -17.03 3.45
N TRP A 192 -8.79 -17.32 2.38
CA TRP A 192 -8.38 -16.32 1.40
C TRP A 192 -9.47 -16.01 0.37
N SER A 193 -10.09 -17.05 -0.20
CA SER A 193 -10.93 -16.95 -1.40
C SER A 193 -12.41 -16.72 -1.11
N ASN A 194 -12.88 -17.05 0.10
CA ASN A 194 -14.29 -16.99 0.45
C ASN A 194 -14.56 -15.98 1.57
N VAL A 195 -14.03 -16.20 2.77
CA VAL A 195 -14.34 -15.36 3.94
C VAL A 195 -13.40 -14.17 4.13
N LEU A 196 -12.37 -14.05 3.27
CA LEU A 196 -11.47 -12.89 3.20
C LEU A 196 -10.72 -12.61 4.52
N GLN A 197 -10.29 -13.68 5.19
CA GLN A 197 -9.55 -13.71 6.44
C GLN A 197 -8.08 -14.10 6.18
N ASP A 198 -7.24 -13.14 5.80
CA ASP A 198 -5.82 -13.37 5.48
C ASP A 198 -4.94 -13.55 6.73
N TRP A 199 -5.24 -14.58 7.53
CA TRP A 199 -4.50 -14.85 8.75
C TRP A 199 -3.03 -15.19 8.49
N ARG A 200 -2.68 -15.70 7.31
CA ARG A 200 -1.29 -15.94 6.92
C ARG A 200 -0.55 -14.61 6.77
N GLY A 201 -1.15 -13.65 6.07
CA GLY A 201 -0.62 -12.28 5.94
C GLY A 201 -0.47 -11.60 7.30
N TRP A 202 -1.42 -11.75 8.21
CA TRP A 202 -1.35 -11.16 9.56
C TRP A 202 -0.18 -11.71 10.39
N MET A 203 0.07 -13.01 10.28
CA MET A 203 1.21 -13.66 10.94
C MET A 203 2.54 -13.27 10.30
N GLN A 204 2.56 -13.09 8.97
CA GLN A 204 3.74 -12.65 8.22
C GLN A 204 4.11 -11.21 8.54
N GLU A 205 3.13 -10.30 8.54
CA GLU A 205 3.29 -8.92 8.93
C GLU A 205 3.62 -8.79 10.43
N GLY A 206 3.08 -9.70 11.24
CA GLY A 206 3.36 -9.78 12.67
C GLY A 206 2.41 -8.96 13.53
N ILE A 207 1.21 -8.65 13.01
CA ILE A 207 0.10 -7.95 13.70
C ILE A 207 -0.84 -8.91 14.44
N LEU A 208 -0.48 -10.20 14.51
CA LEU A 208 -1.17 -11.22 15.28
C LEU A 208 -0.15 -11.96 16.15
N ASP A 209 -0.32 -11.94 17.47
CA ASP A 209 0.64 -12.55 18.40
C ASP A 209 0.46 -14.07 18.49
N LEU A 210 -0.80 -14.51 18.45
CA LEU A 210 -1.19 -15.91 18.52
C LEU A 210 -2.30 -16.21 17.52
N ASN A 211 -2.01 -17.05 16.54
CA ASN A 211 -3.05 -17.61 15.68
C ASN A 211 -3.66 -18.86 16.32
N VAL A 212 -4.99 -18.94 16.31
CA VAL A 212 -5.76 -20.13 16.71
C VAL A 212 -6.59 -20.64 15.52
N PRO A 213 -5.99 -21.41 14.59
CA PRO A 213 -6.76 -22.01 13.51
C PRO A 213 -7.81 -22.98 14.06
N MET A 214 -9.07 -22.77 13.71
CA MET A 214 -10.21 -23.59 14.12
C MET A 214 -10.28 -24.88 13.28
N ALA A 215 -9.27 -25.75 13.43
CA ALA A 215 -9.17 -27.04 12.76
C ALA A 215 -10.14 -28.08 13.34
N TYR A 216 -11.43 -27.74 13.35
CA TYR A 216 -12.52 -28.53 13.92
C TYR A 216 -12.93 -29.67 12.99
N PHE A 217 -12.00 -30.61 12.82
CA PHE A 217 -12.20 -31.79 12.00
C PHE A 217 -12.50 -33.01 12.86
N ARG A 218 -13.48 -33.79 12.41
CA ARG A 218 -13.70 -35.16 12.90
C ARG A 218 -12.51 -36.02 12.46
N HIS A 219 -11.74 -36.57 13.39
CA HIS A 219 -10.60 -37.42 13.09
C HIS A 219 -11.01 -38.65 12.28
N GLU A 220 -12.14 -39.27 12.63
CA GLU A 220 -12.69 -40.47 11.98
C GLU A 220 -12.98 -40.32 10.47
N THR A 221 -13.22 -39.10 9.99
CA THR A 221 -13.62 -38.84 8.59
C THR A 221 -12.73 -37.82 7.88
N HIS A 222 -12.02 -36.97 8.62
CA HIS A 222 -11.28 -35.82 8.09
C HIS A 222 -9.87 -35.70 8.73
N ALA A 223 -9.25 -36.83 9.11
CA ALA A 223 -7.89 -36.84 9.64
C ALA A 223 -6.86 -36.21 8.68
N THR A 224 -7.04 -36.38 7.36
CA THR A 224 -6.16 -35.76 6.35
C THR A 224 -6.27 -34.24 6.39
N SER A 225 -7.48 -33.69 6.43
CA SER A 225 -7.69 -32.24 6.50
C SER A 225 -7.12 -31.63 7.78
N TRP A 226 -7.25 -32.33 8.92
CA TRP A 226 -6.56 -31.99 10.17
C TRP A 226 -5.04 -31.95 9.99
N ALA A 227 -4.46 -32.99 9.40
CA ALA A 227 -3.00 -33.11 9.23
C ALA A 227 -2.43 -32.05 8.29
N GLU A 228 -3.13 -31.74 7.19
CA GLU A 228 -2.72 -30.74 6.20
C GLU A 228 -2.76 -29.33 6.77
N TRP A 229 -3.89 -28.92 7.36
CA TRP A 229 -3.98 -27.61 8.02
C TRP A 229 -3.00 -27.48 9.18
N GLY A 230 -2.84 -28.53 9.99
CA GLY A 230 -1.89 -28.53 11.09
C GLY A 230 -0.44 -28.38 10.62
N ARG A 231 -0.06 -29.01 9.49
CA ARG A 231 1.26 -28.84 8.88
C ARG A 231 1.43 -27.43 8.30
N PHE A 232 0.46 -26.96 7.52
CA PHE A 232 0.51 -25.66 6.87
C PHE A 232 0.58 -24.51 7.88
N ALA A 233 -0.21 -24.56 8.96
CA ALA A 233 -0.17 -23.56 10.02
C ALA A 233 1.22 -23.50 10.70
N LYS A 234 1.85 -24.66 10.98
CA LYS A 234 3.20 -24.72 11.57
C LYS A 234 4.27 -24.14 10.62
N GLN A 235 4.13 -24.37 9.31
CA GLN A 235 5.03 -23.80 8.29
C GLN A 235 4.87 -22.29 8.13
N ASN A 236 3.67 -21.76 8.39
CA ASN A 236 3.33 -20.35 8.19
C ASN A 236 3.07 -19.61 9.51
N ARG A 237 3.73 -20.04 10.60
CA ARG A 237 3.68 -19.33 11.88
C ARG A 237 4.59 -18.09 11.92
N PHE A 238 5.56 -18.02 11.00
CA PHE A 238 6.61 -16.99 10.97
C PHE A 238 7.29 -16.82 12.34
N GLN A 239 7.48 -15.59 12.81
CA GLN A 239 7.99 -15.28 14.16
C GLN A 239 6.85 -15.01 15.15
N ARG A 240 5.74 -15.74 15.05
CA ARG A 240 4.56 -15.58 15.90
C ARG A 240 4.13 -16.93 16.47
N HIS A 241 3.29 -16.91 17.52
CA HIS A 241 2.83 -18.13 18.16
C HIS A 241 1.65 -18.77 17.43
N LEU A 242 1.59 -20.10 17.53
CA LEU A 242 0.52 -20.92 16.99
C LEU A 242 -0.04 -21.85 18.06
N ALA A 243 -1.36 -21.84 18.24
CA ALA A 243 -2.07 -22.88 18.98
C ALA A 243 -3.18 -23.48 18.13
N ILE A 244 -3.10 -24.77 17.81
CA ILE A 244 -4.10 -25.38 16.91
C ILE A 244 -5.40 -25.65 17.68
N GLY A 245 -6.52 -25.14 17.15
CA GLY A 245 -7.85 -25.34 17.71
C GLY A 245 -8.44 -26.70 17.37
N ILE A 246 -8.74 -27.49 18.40
CA ILE A 246 -9.30 -28.84 18.30
C ILE A 246 -10.78 -28.80 18.63
N GLY A 247 -11.62 -29.24 17.68
CA GLY A 247 -13.05 -29.43 17.90
C GLY A 247 -13.31 -30.73 18.65
N ALA A 248 -12.95 -30.81 19.93
CA ALA A 248 -13.00 -32.04 20.71
C ALA A 248 -14.42 -32.56 20.92
N TYR A 249 -15.43 -31.69 20.98
CA TYR A 249 -16.85 -32.07 21.00
C TYR A 249 -17.28 -32.90 19.77
N LEU A 250 -16.50 -32.87 18.68
CA LEU A 250 -16.75 -33.65 17.47
C LEU A 250 -16.08 -35.04 17.51
N ASN A 251 -15.20 -35.29 18.47
CA ASN A 251 -14.25 -36.40 18.47
C ASN A 251 -14.35 -37.24 19.74
N THR A 252 -14.02 -38.53 19.66
CA THR A 252 -13.86 -39.34 20.87
C THR A 252 -12.66 -38.88 21.70
N ILE A 253 -12.57 -39.29 22.96
CA ILE A 253 -11.39 -39.05 23.83
C ILE A 253 -10.13 -39.50 23.08
N SER A 254 -10.12 -40.73 22.55
CA SER A 254 -8.96 -41.29 21.85
C SER A 254 -8.55 -40.46 20.64
N ASN A 255 -9.51 -40.06 19.80
CA ASN A 255 -9.24 -39.25 18.62
C ASN A 255 -8.75 -37.84 18.97
N THR A 256 -9.31 -37.24 20.02
CA THR A 256 -8.87 -35.95 20.52
C THR A 256 -7.41 -36.02 21.00
N ILE A 257 -7.04 -37.08 21.74
CA ILE A 257 -5.66 -37.29 22.20
C ILE A 257 -4.69 -37.46 21.02
N VAL A 258 -5.09 -38.16 19.96
CA VAL A 258 -4.29 -38.27 18.72
C VAL A 258 -4.05 -36.89 18.11
N GLN A 259 -5.09 -36.07 17.97
CA GLN A 259 -4.98 -34.70 17.46
C GLN A 259 -4.05 -33.85 18.35
N MET A 260 -4.22 -33.88 19.67
CA MET A 260 -3.36 -33.17 20.62
C MET A 260 -1.89 -33.54 20.48
N ARG A 261 -1.57 -34.84 20.44
CA ARG A 261 -0.19 -35.31 20.26
C ARG A 261 0.40 -34.80 18.96
N SER A 262 -0.38 -34.80 17.88
CA SER A 262 0.09 -34.33 16.57
C SER A 262 0.46 -32.83 16.57
N THR A 263 -0.15 -32.00 17.41
CA THR A 263 0.22 -30.57 17.54
C THR A 263 1.65 -30.41 18.06
N ARG A 264 2.09 -31.32 18.93
CA ARG A 264 3.38 -31.33 19.63
C ARG A 264 4.53 -31.93 18.81
N THR A 265 4.23 -32.48 17.63
CA THR A 265 5.24 -33.09 16.75
C THR A 265 5.67 -32.12 15.66
N ALA A 266 6.98 -32.01 15.43
CA ALA A 266 7.55 -31.28 14.30
C ALA A 266 7.26 -32.03 12.98
N PRO A 267 6.72 -31.37 11.93
CA PRO A 267 6.39 -32.03 10.67
C PRO A 267 7.60 -32.29 9.76
N GLY A 268 8.79 -31.74 10.08
CA GLY A 268 10.01 -31.89 9.29
C GLY A 268 11.16 -31.04 9.82
N ALA A 269 12.34 -31.17 9.21
CA ALA A 269 13.52 -30.38 9.59
C ALA A 269 13.24 -28.88 9.44
N GLY A 270 13.59 -28.11 10.48
CA GLY A 270 13.42 -26.64 10.49
C GLY A 270 11.99 -26.14 10.73
N ILE A 271 10.99 -27.02 10.87
CA ILE A 271 9.61 -26.63 11.19
C ILE A 271 9.29 -27.03 12.63
N PRO A 272 9.13 -26.07 13.56
CA PRO A 272 8.85 -26.39 14.96
C PRO A 272 7.44 -26.98 15.14
N PRO A 273 7.17 -27.66 16.28
CA PRO A 273 5.81 -27.97 16.69
C PRO A 273 5.00 -26.69 16.96
N ALA A 274 3.69 -26.83 17.18
CA ALA A 274 2.88 -25.70 17.65
C ALA A 274 3.31 -25.31 19.08
N ASP A 275 3.23 -24.02 19.40
CA ASP A 275 3.54 -23.51 20.75
C ASP A 275 2.50 -23.94 21.79
N GLY A 276 1.28 -24.24 21.32
CA GLY A 276 0.20 -24.76 22.16
C GLY A 276 -0.92 -25.43 21.36
N LEU A 277 -2.02 -25.70 22.07
CA LEU A 277 -3.27 -26.18 21.49
C LEU A 277 -4.44 -25.55 22.24
N VAL A 278 -5.59 -25.44 21.57
CA VAL A 278 -6.84 -24.96 22.16
C VAL A 278 -7.92 -26.02 21.96
N ILE A 279 -8.75 -26.25 22.97
CA ILE A 279 -9.85 -27.23 22.90
C ILE A 279 -11.17 -26.45 22.84
N TYR A 280 -11.98 -26.72 21.83
CA TYR A 280 -13.36 -26.30 21.77
C TYR A 280 -14.28 -27.52 21.76
N SER A 281 -15.38 -27.59 22.53
CA SER A 281 -15.76 -26.64 23.59
C SER A 281 -15.35 -27.18 24.96
N TYR A 282 -15.06 -26.28 25.90
CA TYR A 282 -14.79 -26.66 27.30
C TYR A 282 -15.99 -27.36 27.99
N ALA A 283 -17.21 -27.06 27.53
CA ALA A 283 -18.44 -27.64 28.05
C ALA A 283 -18.59 -29.14 27.68
N ALA A 284 -18.14 -29.53 26.48
CA ALA A 284 -18.20 -30.89 25.98
C ALA A 284 -16.84 -31.29 25.38
N PRO A 285 -15.86 -31.71 26.21
CA PRO A 285 -14.48 -31.88 25.79
C PRO A 285 -14.22 -33.19 25.01
N ALA A 286 -15.23 -34.02 24.80
CA ALA A 286 -15.22 -35.20 23.94
C ALA A 286 -16.68 -35.59 23.59
N LYS A 287 -16.85 -36.36 22.51
CA LYS A 287 -18.14 -36.94 22.09
C LYS A 287 -18.55 -38.14 22.95
N ASP A 288 -17.58 -38.82 23.56
CA ASP A 288 -17.77 -40.00 24.41
C ASP A 288 -17.13 -39.82 25.80
N GLY A 289 -17.55 -40.67 26.74
CA GLY A 289 -17.11 -40.62 28.12
C GLY A 289 -17.59 -39.38 28.87
N THR A 290 -17.10 -39.24 30.09
CA THR A 290 -17.34 -38.05 30.93
C THR A 290 -16.19 -37.06 30.80
N ARG A 291 -16.43 -35.83 31.26
CA ARG A 291 -15.36 -34.83 31.41
C ARG A 291 -14.23 -35.32 32.34
N ALA A 292 -14.54 -36.12 33.36
CA ALA A 292 -13.54 -36.70 34.25
C ALA A 292 -12.68 -37.75 33.52
N ASP A 293 -13.28 -38.58 32.67
CA ASP A 293 -12.55 -39.55 31.85
C ASP A 293 -11.59 -38.84 30.89
N PHE A 294 -12.05 -37.74 30.28
CA PHE A 294 -11.20 -36.93 29.40
C PHE A 294 -10.00 -36.34 30.14
N VAL A 295 -10.22 -35.71 31.31
CA VAL A 295 -9.12 -35.16 32.12
C VAL A 295 -8.14 -36.26 32.55
N THR A 296 -8.65 -37.42 32.94
CA THR A 296 -7.82 -38.58 33.32
C THR A 296 -6.96 -39.06 32.16
N ALA A 297 -7.51 -39.10 30.95
CA ALA A 297 -6.79 -39.48 29.73
C ALA A 297 -5.69 -38.48 29.32
N LEU A 298 -5.77 -37.23 29.77
CA LEU A 298 -4.73 -36.22 29.52
C LEU A 298 -3.49 -36.39 30.40
N THR A 299 -3.68 -36.83 31.65
CA THR A 299 -2.63 -36.88 32.68
C THR A 299 -2.14 -38.28 33.00
N THR A 300 -2.87 -39.32 32.60
CA THR A 300 -2.53 -40.73 32.86
C THR A 300 -2.74 -41.61 31.63
N VAL A 301 -2.06 -42.76 31.60
CA VAL A 301 -2.27 -43.77 30.55
C VAL A 301 -3.60 -44.48 30.82
N THR A 302 -4.49 -44.47 29.83
CA THR A 302 -5.82 -45.09 29.93
C THR A 302 -6.10 -45.96 28.70
N THR A 303 -7.17 -46.75 28.72
CA THR A 303 -7.61 -47.52 27.53
C THR A 303 -7.88 -46.62 26.32
N ASN A 304 -8.40 -45.41 26.56
CA ASN A 304 -8.69 -44.43 25.52
C ASN A 304 -7.44 -43.58 25.14
N ALA A 305 -6.38 -43.63 25.94
CA ALA A 305 -5.11 -42.95 25.69
C ALA A 305 -3.92 -43.82 26.10
N PRO A 306 -3.63 -44.93 25.38
CA PRO A 306 -2.66 -45.93 25.82
C PRO A 306 -1.19 -45.51 25.62
N ALA A 307 -0.95 -44.42 24.88
CA ALA A 307 0.40 -43.95 24.59
C ALA A 307 1.06 -43.31 25.83
N SER A 308 2.32 -43.69 26.09
CA SER A 308 3.15 -43.14 27.17
C SER A 308 4.29 -42.28 26.60
N PRO A 309 4.66 -41.15 27.25
CA PRO A 309 3.97 -40.52 28.38
C PRO A 309 2.60 -39.92 27.98
N PRO A 310 1.66 -39.70 28.92
CA PRO A 310 0.45 -38.90 28.72
C PRO A 310 0.70 -37.51 28.11
N VAL A 311 -0.36 -36.83 27.65
CA VAL A 311 -0.21 -35.53 26.96
C VAL A 311 0.31 -34.44 27.89
N PHE A 312 -0.19 -34.40 29.13
CA PHE A 312 0.18 -33.43 30.16
C PHE A 312 0.70 -34.14 31.40
N VAL A 313 1.99 -34.49 31.38
CA VAL A 313 2.68 -35.14 32.52
C VAL A 313 3.33 -34.18 33.49
N GLU A 314 3.63 -32.97 33.03
CA GLU A 314 4.28 -31.93 33.83
C GLU A 314 3.69 -30.56 33.52
N THR A 315 3.81 -29.65 34.47
CA THR A 315 3.48 -28.25 34.26
C THR A 315 4.57 -27.59 33.43
N VAL A 316 4.18 -26.84 32.41
CA VAL A 316 5.07 -26.04 31.57
C VAL A 316 4.68 -24.57 31.64
N ASN A 317 5.67 -23.68 31.54
CA ASN A 317 5.42 -22.24 31.46
C ASN A 317 4.89 -21.87 30.07
N THR A 318 4.05 -20.84 30.00
CA THR A 318 3.63 -20.25 28.73
C THR A 318 4.87 -19.80 27.94
N PRO A 319 5.01 -20.17 26.66
CA PRO A 319 6.11 -19.71 25.83
C PRO A 319 6.20 -18.18 25.83
N THR A 320 7.43 -17.66 25.95
CA THR A 320 7.68 -16.22 25.89
C THR A 320 7.38 -15.70 24.48
N MET A 321 6.81 -14.49 24.37
CA MET A 321 6.67 -13.77 23.10
C MET A 321 7.71 -12.65 23.05
N PRO A 322 8.92 -12.85 22.47
CA PRO A 322 10.01 -11.86 22.55
C PRO A 322 9.63 -10.49 21.96
N TRP A 323 8.73 -10.49 20.97
CA TRP A 323 8.23 -9.27 20.34
C TRP A 323 7.22 -8.48 21.20
N LYS A 324 6.74 -9.02 22.34
CA LYS A 324 5.81 -8.35 23.27
C LYS A 324 6.50 -7.61 24.40
N THR A 325 7.70 -7.12 24.15
CA THR A 325 8.38 -6.14 25.01
C THR A 325 8.25 -4.76 24.38
N ASN A 326 8.12 -3.71 25.21
CA ASN A 326 7.95 -2.33 24.73
C ASN A 326 9.08 -1.91 23.76
N SER A 327 10.27 -2.48 23.96
CA SER A 327 11.42 -2.27 23.10
C SER A 327 11.44 -3.12 21.82
N GLN A 328 10.42 -3.89 21.44
CA GLN A 328 10.51 -4.74 20.22
C GLN A 328 9.39 -4.47 19.22
N ILE A 329 8.35 -3.72 19.60
CA ILE A 329 7.29 -3.31 18.70
C ILE A 329 7.69 -1.98 18.07
N CYS A 330 8.07 -2.00 16.78
CA CYS A 330 8.30 -0.77 16.03
C CYS A 330 7.18 -0.49 15.02
N GLY A 331 6.54 0.66 15.13
CA GLY A 331 5.47 1.07 14.23
C GLY A 331 4.95 2.47 14.53
N ALA A 332 4.06 2.94 13.67
CA ALA A 332 3.36 4.20 13.88
C ALA A 332 1.86 4.01 13.68
N THR A 333 1.07 4.71 14.48
CA THR A 333 -0.37 4.83 14.29
C THR A 333 -0.86 6.20 14.71
N GLY A 334 -2.04 6.59 14.25
CA GLY A 334 -2.68 7.82 14.70
C GLY A 334 -3.84 8.21 13.80
N ARG A 335 -4.42 9.36 14.11
CA ARG A 335 -5.56 9.91 13.38
C ARG A 335 -5.27 11.32 12.90
N ILE A 336 -5.68 11.61 11.67
CA ILE A 336 -5.62 12.93 11.06
C ILE A 336 -7.03 13.48 10.92
N THR A 337 -7.24 14.67 11.47
CA THR A 337 -8.52 15.37 11.46
C THR A 337 -8.36 16.80 10.99
N ASP A 338 -9.44 17.37 10.45
CA ASP A 338 -9.58 18.79 10.25
C ASP A 338 -9.74 19.47 11.63
N SER A 339 -8.86 20.43 11.92
CA SER A 339 -8.81 21.14 13.22
C SER A 339 -10.03 22.00 13.51
N ARG A 340 -10.79 22.43 12.49
CA ARG A 340 -11.97 23.29 12.64
C ARG A 340 -13.24 22.49 12.90
N THR A 341 -13.37 21.35 12.23
CA THR A 341 -14.58 20.52 12.24
C THR A 341 -14.44 19.26 13.09
N GLY A 342 -13.21 18.85 13.40
CA GLY A 342 -12.89 17.58 14.05
C GLY A 342 -13.11 16.35 13.14
N ARG A 343 -13.51 16.55 11.88
CA ARG A 343 -13.81 15.46 10.95
C ARG A 343 -12.52 14.78 10.49
N PRO A 344 -12.54 13.46 10.26
CA PRO A 344 -11.38 12.75 9.71
C PRO A 344 -11.04 13.25 8.30
N ILE A 345 -9.75 13.24 7.97
CA ILE A 345 -9.26 13.51 6.62
C ILE A 345 -8.87 12.17 5.99
N GLU A 346 -9.71 11.65 5.10
CA GLU A 346 -9.42 10.46 4.29
C GLU A 346 -8.35 10.75 3.24
N GLY A 347 -7.45 9.78 3.01
CA GLY A 347 -6.40 9.91 1.99
C GLY A 347 -5.32 10.94 2.33
N ALA A 348 -5.30 11.45 3.57
CA ALA A 348 -4.18 12.24 4.07
C ALA A 348 -2.91 11.39 4.05
N GLN A 349 -1.84 11.99 3.59
CA GLN A 349 -0.56 11.33 3.40
C GLN A 349 0.26 11.44 4.69
N VAL A 350 0.80 10.30 5.12
CA VAL A 350 1.65 10.19 6.30
C VAL A 350 3.00 9.63 5.91
N GLU A 351 4.03 10.42 6.18
CA GLU A 351 5.41 10.06 5.93
C GLU A 351 6.08 9.68 7.24
N LEU A 352 6.50 8.42 7.32
CA LEU A 352 7.34 7.95 8.41
C LEU A 352 8.79 8.12 7.96
N CYS A 353 9.49 9.08 8.56
CA CYS A 353 10.90 9.33 8.31
C CYS A 353 11.73 8.64 9.38
N GLY A 354 12.89 8.10 9.01
CA GLY A 354 13.75 7.29 9.86
C GLY A 354 14.71 6.51 8.99
N ASP A 355 15.14 5.29 9.34
CA ASP A 355 16.14 4.54 8.53
C ASP A 355 15.71 4.30 7.07
N SER A 356 14.40 4.29 6.84
CA SER A 356 13.80 4.31 5.50
C SER A 356 12.58 5.20 5.55
N ARG A 357 12.33 5.95 4.47
CA ARG A 357 11.08 6.71 4.35
C ARG A 357 9.95 5.79 3.90
N ARG A 358 8.85 5.76 4.65
CA ARG A 358 7.62 5.05 4.27
C ARG A 358 6.48 6.02 4.08
N LEU A 359 5.68 5.77 3.04
CA LEU A 359 4.49 6.55 2.74
C LEU A 359 3.25 5.74 3.05
N LEU A 360 2.34 6.34 3.80
CA LEU A 360 1.05 5.77 4.16
C LEU A 360 -0.04 6.77 3.78
N PHE A 361 -1.26 6.26 3.68
CA PHE A 361 -2.46 7.07 3.52
C PHE A 361 -3.44 6.72 4.63
N THR A 362 -4.18 7.73 5.09
CA THR A 362 -5.24 7.51 6.06
C THR A 362 -6.44 6.83 5.42
N ASP A 363 -7.09 5.95 6.18
CA ASP A 363 -8.39 5.39 5.82
C ASP A 363 -9.52 6.44 5.90
N ALA A 364 -10.75 6.02 5.61
CA ALA A 364 -11.94 6.88 5.70
C ALA A 364 -12.20 7.47 7.11
N ASN A 365 -11.61 6.89 8.16
CA ASN A 365 -11.66 7.42 9.52
C ASN A 365 -10.49 8.34 9.85
N GLY A 366 -9.66 8.68 8.87
CA GLY A 366 -8.47 9.50 9.03
C GLY A 366 -7.35 8.74 9.73
N VAL A 367 -7.40 7.42 9.82
CA VAL A 367 -6.45 6.63 10.61
C VAL A 367 -5.35 6.05 9.74
N TYR A 368 -4.13 6.10 10.26
CA TYR A 368 -2.98 5.39 9.70
C TYR A 368 -2.41 4.44 10.74
N ALA A 369 -1.85 3.33 10.27
CA ALA A 369 -1.30 2.29 11.13
C ALA A 369 -0.31 1.45 10.31
N GLN A 370 0.95 1.34 10.75
CA GLN A 370 1.97 0.53 10.07
C GLN A 370 2.98 -0.02 11.06
N LEU A 371 3.22 -1.33 10.99
CA LEU A 371 4.36 -1.97 11.65
C LEU A 371 5.61 -1.82 10.75
N ILE A 372 6.75 -1.45 11.33
CA ILE A 372 7.98 -1.12 10.60
C ILE A 372 9.05 -2.21 10.75
N GLY A 373 9.06 -2.95 11.86
CA GLY A 373 10.06 -4.00 12.14
C GLY A 373 11.23 -3.46 12.96
N ASP A 374 12.46 -3.62 12.50
CA ASP A 374 13.66 -3.21 13.26
C ASP A 374 14.14 -1.78 12.99
N GLY A 375 13.51 -1.07 12.04
CA GLY A 375 13.91 0.29 11.64
C GLY A 375 13.47 1.36 12.63
N LEU A 376 14.23 2.44 12.76
CA LEU A 376 13.90 3.60 13.59
C LEU A 376 12.97 4.58 12.85
N ILE A 377 12.14 5.29 13.61
CA ILE A 377 11.38 6.47 13.16
C ILE A 377 11.95 7.70 13.87
N THR A 378 12.33 8.71 13.11
CA THR A 378 12.86 9.99 13.62
C THR A 378 11.85 11.13 13.52
N SER A 379 10.89 11.05 12.60
CA SER A 379 9.81 12.04 12.52
C SER A 379 8.61 11.48 11.75
N VAL A 380 7.44 12.06 12.01
CA VAL A 380 6.23 11.82 11.23
C VAL A 380 5.78 13.13 10.60
N VAL A 381 5.52 13.11 9.29
CA VAL A 381 5.00 14.28 8.56
C VAL A 381 3.62 13.93 8.01
N ALA A 382 2.65 14.81 8.25
CA ALA A 382 1.29 14.69 7.77
C ALA A 382 0.98 15.81 6.78
N SER A 383 0.44 15.45 5.62
CA SER A 383 0.05 16.39 4.58
C SER A 383 -1.24 15.97 3.88
N ALA A 384 -2.07 16.93 3.50
CA ALA A 384 -3.30 16.71 2.77
C ALA A 384 -3.56 17.92 1.86
N SER A 385 -4.18 17.70 0.71
CA SER A 385 -4.53 18.79 -0.21
C SER A 385 -5.46 19.80 0.47
N GLY A 386 -5.10 21.09 0.42
CA GLY A 386 -5.85 22.17 1.08
C GLY A 386 -5.60 22.33 2.58
N TYR A 387 -4.59 21.66 3.15
CA TYR A 387 -4.23 21.77 4.57
C TYR A 387 -2.75 22.09 4.76
N VAL A 388 -2.45 22.81 5.85
CA VAL A 388 -1.09 23.12 6.27
C VAL A 388 -0.38 21.83 6.68
N THR A 389 0.77 21.55 6.05
CA THR A 389 1.60 20.39 6.37
C THR A 389 2.11 20.46 7.81
N ARG A 390 2.03 19.34 8.55
CA ARG A 390 2.44 19.26 9.95
C ARG A 390 3.60 18.30 10.13
N PHE A 391 4.55 18.70 10.95
CA PHE A 391 5.78 17.94 11.25
C PHE A 391 5.80 17.60 12.73
N ASN A 392 6.12 16.35 13.06
CA ASN A 392 6.34 15.91 14.43
C ASN A 392 7.70 15.20 14.56
N PRO A 393 8.75 15.89 15.05
CA PRO A 393 10.05 15.26 15.30
C PRO A 393 10.01 14.38 16.55
N LEU A 394 10.69 13.24 16.51
CA LEU A 394 10.83 12.31 17.64
C LEU A 394 12.22 12.46 18.29
N PRO A 395 12.34 12.42 19.63
CA PRO A 395 13.63 12.57 20.32
C PRO A 395 14.54 11.31 20.15
N PRO A 396 15.88 11.44 20.13
CA PRO A 396 16.80 10.29 20.12
C PRO A 396 16.95 9.60 21.49
N PRO A 397 17.08 8.26 21.61
CA PRO A 397 16.67 7.22 20.68
C PRO A 397 15.25 6.69 21.01
N GLY A 398 14.27 7.21 20.26
CA GLY A 398 13.32 6.40 19.50
C GLY A 398 12.26 5.63 20.30
N GLN A 399 11.08 6.23 20.51
CA GLN A 399 9.87 5.43 20.69
C GLN A 399 9.77 4.47 19.51
N ARG A 400 9.79 3.17 19.79
CA ARG A 400 9.64 2.15 18.74
C ARG A 400 8.19 2.15 18.26
N LEU A 401 7.23 2.24 19.16
CA LEU A 401 5.82 2.41 18.81
C LEU A 401 5.37 3.84 19.10
N VAL A 402 4.91 4.52 18.06
CA VAL A 402 4.57 5.94 18.10
C VAL A 402 3.08 6.11 17.78
N ARG A 403 2.36 6.79 18.69
CA ARG A 403 1.00 7.25 18.41
C ARG A 403 1.00 8.77 18.22
N ILE A 404 0.69 9.25 17.03
CA ILE A 404 0.64 10.70 16.74
C ILE A 404 -0.66 11.05 16.02
N ASP A 405 -1.51 11.79 16.71
CA ASP A 405 -2.70 12.38 16.10
C ASP A 405 -2.36 13.79 15.56
N PHE A 406 -2.88 14.14 14.39
CA PHE A 406 -2.72 15.45 13.77
C PHE A 406 -4.07 16.13 13.60
N ALA A 407 -4.25 17.30 14.20
CA ALA A 407 -5.32 18.23 13.85
C ALA A 407 -4.79 19.23 12.82
N MET A 408 -5.10 19.02 11.55
CA MET A 408 -4.61 19.82 10.43
C MET A 408 -5.46 21.07 10.21
N GLU A 409 -4.80 22.20 10.00
CA GLU A 409 -5.46 23.48 9.71
C GLU A 409 -5.68 23.61 8.20
N PRO A 410 -6.88 23.99 7.73
CA PRO A 410 -7.07 24.33 6.33
C PRO A 410 -6.11 25.45 5.93
N ASP A 411 -5.42 25.26 4.81
CA ASP A 411 -4.45 26.22 4.31
C ASP A 411 -5.18 27.37 3.60
N VAL A 412 -5.28 28.50 4.30
CA VAL A 412 -5.84 29.76 3.77
C VAL A 412 -4.74 30.75 3.37
N SER A 413 -3.49 30.30 3.34
CA SER A 413 -2.35 31.14 2.99
C SER A 413 -2.46 31.62 1.53
N PRO A 414 -2.24 32.91 1.26
CA PRO A 414 -2.23 33.40 -0.12
C PRO A 414 -1.03 32.88 -0.93
N ILE A 415 -0.06 32.22 -0.29
CA ILE A 415 1.10 31.61 -0.94
C ILE A 415 1.06 30.08 -0.90
N ALA A 416 -0.09 29.48 -0.51
CA ALA A 416 -0.29 28.04 -0.62
C ALA A 416 -0.18 27.59 -2.09
N PRO A 417 0.55 26.48 -2.39
CA PRO A 417 0.59 25.94 -3.74
C PRO A 417 -0.80 25.48 -4.21
N LEU A 418 -1.36 26.18 -5.20
CA LEU A 418 -2.64 25.87 -5.81
C LEU A 418 -2.47 25.07 -7.10
N THR A 419 -3.35 24.10 -7.30
CA THR A 419 -3.46 23.30 -8.54
C THR A 419 -2.11 22.73 -9.04
N PRO A 420 -1.33 22.07 -8.17
CA PRO A 420 -0.01 21.60 -8.57
C PRO A 420 -0.11 20.58 -9.71
N LYS A 421 0.71 20.77 -10.75
CA LYS A 421 0.86 19.85 -11.88
C LYS A 421 2.27 19.28 -11.87
N VAL A 422 2.38 17.96 -11.86
CA VAL A 422 3.65 17.24 -11.97
C VAL A 422 3.65 16.43 -13.27
N SER A 423 4.51 16.79 -14.21
CA SER A 423 4.68 16.06 -15.48
C SER A 423 6.08 15.43 -15.53
N PRO A 424 6.19 14.10 -15.39
CA PRO A 424 7.48 13.43 -15.50
C PRO A 424 7.95 13.34 -16.95
N GLY A 425 9.24 13.61 -17.15
CA GLY A 425 9.99 13.20 -18.34
C GLY A 425 10.88 11.99 -18.03
N GLY A 426 11.81 11.68 -18.93
CA GLY A 426 12.67 10.49 -18.80
C GLY A 426 13.67 10.49 -17.66
N ARG A 427 14.34 11.62 -17.45
CA ARG A 427 15.25 11.87 -16.30
C ARG A 427 14.96 13.21 -15.62
N SER A 428 13.74 13.71 -15.81
CA SER A 428 13.35 15.03 -15.33
C SER A 428 11.90 15.03 -14.89
N VAL A 429 11.51 16.08 -14.18
CA VAL A 429 10.12 16.33 -13.81
C VAL A 429 9.84 17.82 -13.88
N LEU A 430 8.78 18.21 -14.57
CA LEU A 430 8.29 19.58 -14.63
C LEU A 430 7.16 19.77 -13.62
N VAL A 431 7.31 20.76 -12.76
CA VAL A 431 6.37 21.05 -11.70
C VAL A 431 5.90 22.49 -11.85
N SER A 432 4.58 22.70 -11.99
CA SER A 432 3.98 24.03 -11.97
C SER A 432 2.86 24.13 -10.95
N TRP A 433 2.67 25.35 -10.44
CA TRP A 433 1.60 25.68 -9.50
C TRP A 433 1.34 27.18 -9.50
N GLN A 434 0.27 27.57 -8.82
CA GLN A 434 -0.10 28.98 -8.66
C GLN A 434 -0.12 29.38 -7.19
N THR A 435 0.04 30.68 -6.94
CA THR A 435 -0.18 31.32 -5.65
C THR A 435 -1.09 32.55 -5.85
N LEU A 436 -1.82 32.97 -4.81
CA LEU A 436 -2.71 34.13 -4.87
C LEU A 436 -1.94 35.47 -4.79
N THR A 437 -0.75 35.45 -4.19
CA THR A 437 0.14 36.62 -4.10
C THR A 437 1.57 36.22 -4.47
N PRO A 438 2.37 37.14 -5.03
CA PRO A 438 3.74 36.84 -5.44
C PRO A 438 4.57 36.17 -4.33
N ALA A 439 5.16 35.02 -4.65
CA ALA A 439 5.99 34.21 -3.76
C ALA A 439 7.25 33.73 -4.47
N ARG A 440 8.24 33.27 -3.73
CA ARG A 440 9.36 32.47 -4.26
C ARG A 440 8.93 31.02 -4.32
N GLY A 441 9.41 30.30 -5.34
CA GLY A 441 9.08 28.90 -5.55
C GLY A 441 10.29 28.00 -5.38
N ARG A 442 10.10 26.82 -4.79
CA ARG A 442 11.13 25.78 -4.70
C ARG A 442 10.49 24.40 -4.83
N VAL A 443 11.17 23.49 -5.51
CA VAL A 443 10.74 22.12 -5.75
C VAL A 443 11.79 21.18 -5.19
N ILE A 444 11.34 20.31 -4.27
CA ILE A 444 12.15 19.27 -3.64
C ILE A 444 11.73 17.93 -4.21
N VAL A 445 12.69 17.16 -4.70
CA VAL A 445 12.48 15.80 -5.20
C VAL A 445 13.31 14.83 -4.36
N ASN A 446 12.70 13.70 -3.96
CA ASN A 446 13.46 12.57 -3.46
C ASN A 446 12.99 11.24 -4.05
N ALA A 447 13.93 10.30 -4.18
CA ALA A 447 13.65 8.91 -4.48
C ALA A 447 12.93 8.22 -3.30
N GLN A 448 12.03 7.29 -3.61
CA GLN A 448 11.33 6.46 -2.63
C GLN A 448 12.31 5.66 -1.78
N GLY A 449 12.05 5.58 -0.47
CA GLY A 449 12.90 4.88 0.48
C GLY A 449 14.20 5.60 0.86
N SER A 450 14.62 6.63 0.10
CA SER A 450 15.79 7.45 0.42
C SER A 450 15.43 8.59 1.38
N LEU A 451 16.35 8.87 2.30
CA LEU A 451 16.33 10.08 3.13
C LEU A 451 17.12 11.23 2.51
N GLU A 452 18.03 10.91 1.59
CA GLU A 452 18.87 11.92 0.96
C GLU A 452 18.07 12.71 -0.06
N LEU A 453 18.27 14.04 -0.04
CA LEU A 453 17.74 14.95 -1.04
C LEU A 453 18.25 14.54 -2.42
N THR A 454 17.33 14.25 -3.33
CA THR A 454 17.72 13.83 -4.69
C THR A 454 17.95 15.04 -5.59
N ALA A 455 17.03 16.00 -5.56
CA ALA A 455 17.17 17.25 -6.27
C ALA A 455 16.41 18.36 -5.57
N ASP A 456 16.89 19.59 -5.77
CA ASP A 456 16.35 20.79 -5.18
C ASP A 456 16.60 21.97 -6.11
N SER A 457 15.51 22.57 -6.58
CA SER A 457 15.53 23.67 -7.54
C SER A 457 14.67 24.82 -7.02
N CYS A 458 15.19 26.04 -7.10
CA CYS A 458 14.52 27.24 -6.61
C CYS A 458 14.43 28.32 -7.70
N ASP A 459 13.31 29.04 -7.72
CA ASP A 459 13.13 30.30 -8.41
C ASP A 459 12.87 31.40 -7.37
N ASN A 460 13.84 32.31 -7.22
CA ASN A 460 13.79 33.40 -6.23
C ASN A 460 12.97 34.60 -6.68
N ARG A 461 12.45 34.58 -7.90
CA ARG A 461 11.57 35.64 -8.39
C ARG A 461 10.24 35.56 -7.67
N LEU A 462 9.68 36.73 -7.35
CA LEU A 462 8.35 36.83 -6.79
C LEU A 462 7.34 36.78 -7.94
N ASP A 463 6.68 35.63 -8.11
CA ASP A 463 5.64 35.42 -9.11
C ASP A 463 4.41 34.75 -8.48
N THR A 464 3.28 34.80 -9.19
CA THR A 464 2.03 34.08 -8.88
C THR A 464 1.89 32.79 -9.68
N ARG A 465 2.64 32.64 -10.78
CA ARG A 465 2.70 31.42 -11.58
C ARG A 465 4.12 30.89 -11.55
N HIS A 466 4.25 29.66 -11.08
CA HIS A 466 5.56 29.02 -10.94
C HIS A 466 5.64 27.82 -11.86
N SER A 467 6.82 27.65 -12.45
CA SER A 467 7.18 26.47 -13.23
C SER A 467 8.65 26.19 -12.99
N ILE A 468 8.97 24.98 -12.53
CA ILE A 468 10.34 24.55 -12.28
C ILE A 468 10.52 23.19 -12.93
N LEU A 469 11.41 23.12 -13.91
CA LEU A 469 11.91 21.85 -14.42
C LEU A 469 13.04 21.36 -13.51
N VAL A 470 13.03 20.09 -13.13
CA VAL A 470 14.10 19.44 -12.37
C VAL A 470 14.67 18.33 -13.24
N GLY A 471 15.93 18.43 -13.66
CA GLY A 471 16.61 17.42 -14.49
C GLY A 471 17.60 16.54 -13.73
N ASP A 472 18.29 15.66 -14.45
CA ASP A 472 19.32 14.75 -13.94
C ASP A 472 18.88 13.85 -12.76
N LEU A 473 17.60 13.46 -12.69
CA LEU A 473 17.12 12.53 -11.67
C LEU A 473 17.97 11.22 -11.71
N PRO A 474 18.47 10.73 -10.56
CA PRO A 474 19.36 9.57 -10.48
C PRO A 474 18.54 8.29 -10.67
N ILE A 475 18.24 8.00 -11.93
CA ILE A 475 17.59 6.76 -12.32
C ILE A 475 18.71 5.76 -12.57
N ALA A 476 18.84 4.78 -11.69
CA ALA A 476 19.74 3.64 -11.86
C ALA A 476 19.14 2.66 -12.87
N ASP A 477 19.97 1.94 -13.63
CA ASP A 477 19.53 0.77 -14.42
C ASP A 477 19.21 -0.42 -13.49
N SER A 478 18.27 -0.21 -12.56
CA SER A 478 17.79 -1.23 -11.62
C SER A 478 16.58 -1.97 -12.23
N PRO A 479 16.27 -3.19 -11.79
CA PRO A 479 14.98 -3.81 -12.08
C PRO A 479 13.84 -3.31 -11.18
N THR A 480 14.12 -2.59 -10.08
CA THR A 480 13.09 -2.09 -9.14
C THR A 480 12.59 -0.69 -9.50
N PRO A 481 11.26 -0.47 -9.59
CA PRO A 481 10.66 0.84 -9.84
C PRO A 481 11.28 1.96 -9.01
N CYS A 482 11.91 2.90 -9.71
CA CYS A 482 12.34 4.15 -9.10
C CYS A 482 11.11 5.06 -9.00
N GLN A 483 10.38 4.98 -7.89
CA GLN A 483 9.36 5.98 -7.59
C GLN A 483 10.02 7.20 -6.96
N PHE A 484 9.54 8.38 -7.30
CA PHE A 484 9.95 9.64 -6.70
C PHE A 484 8.73 10.32 -6.11
N TRP A 485 8.98 11.32 -5.28
CA TRP A 485 7.94 12.25 -4.87
C TRP A 485 8.48 13.67 -4.96
N VAL A 486 7.57 14.60 -5.22
CA VAL A 486 7.81 16.03 -5.30
C VAL A 486 7.11 16.72 -4.15
N ARG A 487 7.78 17.68 -3.51
CA ARG A 487 7.14 18.70 -2.67
C ARG A 487 7.41 20.08 -3.24
N ILE A 488 6.38 20.90 -3.24
CA ILE A 488 6.44 22.31 -3.59
C ILE A 488 6.55 23.11 -2.30
N VAL A 489 7.48 24.05 -2.30
CA VAL A 489 7.72 24.99 -1.20
C VAL A 489 7.50 26.40 -1.75
N SER A 490 6.65 27.17 -1.09
CA SER A 490 6.35 28.56 -1.45
C SER A 490 6.67 29.48 -0.29
N GLU A 491 7.46 30.52 -0.56
CA GLU A 491 8.07 31.37 0.47
C GLU A 491 7.89 32.85 0.16
N THR A 492 7.78 33.68 1.19
CA THR A 492 7.85 35.13 1.06
C THR A 492 8.62 35.67 2.25
N PRO A 493 9.57 36.60 2.07
CA PRO A 493 10.30 37.18 3.18
C PRO A 493 9.35 37.70 4.28
N GLY A 494 9.56 37.24 5.52
CA GLY A 494 8.73 37.62 6.67
C GLY A 494 7.38 36.92 6.80
N LYS A 495 7.08 35.91 5.96
CA LYS A 495 5.89 35.04 6.07
C LYS A 495 6.30 33.59 6.33
N GLU A 496 5.38 32.78 6.83
CA GLU A 496 5.58 31.34 7.02
C GLU A 496 5.68 30.60 5.67
N THR A 497 6.63 29.66 5.58
CA THR A 497 6.84 28.79 4.42
C THR A 497 5.69 27.80 4.26
N ASN A 498 5.11 27.71 3.06
CA ASN A 498 4.04 26.76 2.76
C ASN A 498 4.57 25.56 1.97
N TRP A 499 4.08 24.36 2.34
CA TRP A 499 4.49 23.08 1.76
C TRP A 499 3.28 22.35 1.18
N SER A 500 3.39 21.88 -0.06
CA SER A 500 2.41 20.94 -0.61
C SER A 500 2.49 19.58 0.08
N HIS A 501 1.45 18.77 -0.10
CA HIS A 501 1.58 17.32 0.08
C HIS A 501 2.62 16.74 -0.90
N ALA A 502 3.16 15.55 -0.59
CA ALA A 502 4.11 14.90 -1.47
C ALA A 502 3.38 14.26 -2.65
N ILE A 503 3.69 14.71 -3.85
CA ILE A 503 3.09 14.20 -5.09
C ILE A 503 4.00 13.12 -5.64
N GLN A 504 3.54 11.88 -5.59
CA GLN A 504 4.29 10.73 -6.09
C GLN A 504 4.24 10.68 -7.63
N PHE A 505 5.34 10.26 -8.25
CA PHE A 505 5.42 10.04 -9.68
C PHE A 505 6.49 8.99 -10.03
N SER A 506 6.36 8.38 -11.19
CA SER A 506 7.39 7.53 -11.79
C SER A 506 8.02 8.25 -12.99
N PRO A 507 9.34 8.15 -13.22
CA PRO A 507 9.97 8.68 -14.42
C PRO A 507 9.37 8.03 -15.65
N ALA A 508 9.22 8.79 -16.73
CA ALA A 508 8.54 8.30 -17.93
C ALA A 508 9.20 7.00 -18.44
N PHE A 509 10.54 6.95 -18.52
CA PHE A 509 11.29 5.81 -19.04
C PHE A 509 11.27 4.57 -18.14
N TRP A 510 10.80 4.70 -16.89
CA TRP A 510 10.70 3.56 -16.02
C TRP A 510 9.49 2.72 -16.39
N PRO A 511 9.67 1.44 -16.75
CA PRO A 511 8.50 0.71 -17.17
C PRO A 511 7.65 0.31 -15.98
N VAL A 512 6.35 0.54 -16.10
CA VAL A 512 5.38 0.08 -15.11
C VAL A 512 5.17 -1.41 -15.33
N GLU A 513 5.84 -2.22 -14.52
CA GLU A 513 5.59 -3.65 -14.44
C GLU A 513 4.34 -3.85 -13.59
N ILE A 514 3.24 -4.23 -14.24
CA ILE A 514 2.03 -4.64 -13.53
C ILE A 514 2.23 -6.11 -13.20
N GLY A 515 2.59 -6.37 -11.94
CA GLY A 515 2.90 -7.69 -11.43
C GLY A 515 1.67 -8.59 -11.39
N GLU A 516 1.89 -9.89 -11.19
CA GLU A 516 0.82 -10.89 -11.14
C GLU A 516 -0.20 -10.68 -10.01
N TRP A 517 0.11 -9.84 -9.02
CA TRP A 517 -0.76 -9.46 -7.91
C TRP A 517 -1.58 -8.19 -8.19
N ASP A 518 -1.12 -7.36 -9.12
CA ASP A 518 -1.74 -6.07 -9.47
C ASP A 518 -2.81 -6.24 -10.56
N VAL A 519 -2.87 -7.42 -11.18
CA VAL A 519 -3.83 -7.74 -12.24
C VAL A 519 -5.24 -7.84 -11.67
N ARG A 520 -6.18 -7.11 -12.27
CA ARG A 520 -7.60 -7.26 -11.98
C ARG A 520 -8.15 -8.46 -12.74
N ARG A 521 -8.60 -9.47 -12.00
CA ARG A 521 -9.11 -10.73 -12.54
C ARG A 521 -10.58 -10.92 -12.15
N THR A 522 -11.35 -11.45 -13.08
CA THR A 522 -12.70 -11.98 -12.85
C THR A 522 -12.82 -13.35 -13.51
N GLY A 523 -13.70 -14.22 -13.00
CA GLY A 523 -13.87 -15.60 -13.43
C GLY A 523 -12.90 -16.58 -12.77
N ASP A 524 -12.87 -17.81 -13.31
CA ASP A 524 -12.10 -18.91 -12.74
C ASP A 524 -10.60 -18.80 -13.04
N TRP A 525 -9.83 -18.42 -12.04
CA TRP A 525 -8.37 -18.35 -12.07
C TRP A 525 -7.74 -19.23 -10.99
N SER A 526 -6.67 -19.95 -11.36
CA SER A 526 -5.87 -20.78 -10.47
C SER A 526 -4.43 -20.32 -10.46
N PHE A 527 -3.83 -20.23 -9.28
CA PHE A 527 -2.40 -19.90 -9.14
C PHE A 527 -1.53 -21.15 -9.31
N VAL A 528 -0.47 -21.02 -10.11
CA VAL A 528 0.57 -22.03 -10.31
C VAL A 528 1.85 -21.50 -9.69
N GLU A 529 2.29 -22.15 -8.61
CA GLU A 529 3.55 -21.83 -7.92
C GLU A 529 4.73 -22.47 -8.65
N VAL A 530 5.78 -21.69 -8.90
CA VAL A 530 6.99 -22.10 -9.64
C VAL A 530 8.21 -21.90 -8.74
N GLY A 531 8.70 -22.96 -8.09
CA GLY A 531 9.86 -22.87 -7.20
C GLY A 531 9.49 -22.77 -5.72
N SER A 532 10.43 -22.31 -4.87
CA SER A 532 10.33 -22.42 -3.41
C SER A 532 9.98 -21.13 -2.66
N SER A 533 9.93 -19.97 -3.35
CA SER A 533 9.59 -18.68 -2.75
C SER A 533 8.22 -18.19 -3.26
N PRO A 534 7.21 -18.01 -2.40
CA PRO A 534 5.80 -17.91 -2.80
C PRO A 534 5.36 -16.53 -3.31
N LEU A 535 6.02 -15.43 -2.91
CA LEU A 535 5.52 -14.08 -3.20
C LEU A 535 5.81 -13.57 -4.63
N HIS A 536 6.81 -14.15 -5.32
CA HIS A 536 7.28 -13.62 -6.60
C HIS A 536 7.55 -14.67 -7.70
N ASN A 537 7.31 -15.95 -7.41
CA ASN A 537 7.60 -17.04 -8.34
C ASN A 537 6.34 -17.88 -8.60
N GLY A 538 5.36 -17.32 -9.30
CA GLY A 538 4.22 -18.07 -9.82
C GLY A 538 3.45 -17.29 -10.88
N PHE A 539 2.36 -17.86 -11.37
CA PHE A 539 1.48 -17.19 -12.32
C PHE A 539 0.05 -17.68 -12.19
N TRP A 540 -0.90 -16.88 -12.67
CA TRP A 540 -2.32 -17.25 -12.67
C TRP A 540 -2.71 -17.82 -14.04
N GLN A 541 -3.54 -18.86 -14.06
CA GLN A 541 -4.06 -19.45 -15.29
C GLN A 541 -5.55 -19.77 -15.20
N THR A 542 -6.24 -19.81 -16.33
CA THR A 542 -7.65 -20.21 -16.42
C THR A 542 -7.81 -21.61 -17.00
N PRO A 543 -8.94 -22.30 -16.75
CA PRO A 543 -9.38 -23.40 -17.59
C PRO A 543 -9.58 -22.97 -19.07
N ALA A 544 -9.61 -23.95 -19.97
CA ALA A 544 -9.93 -23.74 -21.38
C ALA A 544 -11.43 -23.48 -21.57
N THR A 545 -11.80 -22.55 -22.47
CA THR A 545 -13.21 -22.37 -22.87
C THR A 545 -13.33 -22.33 -24.39
N SER A 546 -14.13 -23.24 -24.96
CA SER A 546 -14.41 -23.31 -26.40
C SER A 546 -15.51 -22.34 -26.87
N GLY A 547 -16.02 -21.48 -25.98
CA GLY A 547 -17.18 -20.62 -26.21
C GLY A 547 -16.95 -19.15 -25.80
N ALA A 548 -18.00 -18.49 -25.30
CA ALA A 548 -17.88 -17.16 -24.72
C ALA A 548 -16.88 -17.18 -23.55
N PRO A 549 -16.12 -16.09 -23.33
CA PRO A 549 -15.13 -16.06 -22.26
C PRO A 549 -15.85 -16.07 -20.92
N THR A 550 -15.31 -16.85 -19.99
CA THR A 550 -15.80 -16.94 -18.62
C THR A 550 -14.84 -16.29 -17.62
N ALA A 551 -13.63 -15.92 -18.05
CA ALA A 551 -12.64 -15.28 -17.22
C ALA A 551 -11.88 -14.20 -18.00
N THR A 552 -11.55 -13.12 -17.29
CA THR A 552 -10.84 -11.97 -17.85
C THR A 552 -9.73 -11.53 -16.89
N ALA A 553 -8.60 -11.11 -17.45
CA ALA A 553 -7.52 -10.41 -16.75
C ALA A 553 -7.31 -9.04 -17.39
N ARG A 554 -7.19 -8.00 -16.56
CA ARG A 554 -7.02 -6.61 -17.00
C ARG A 554 -5.78 -6.02 -16.34
N TRP A 555 -4.84 -5.55 -17.16
CA TRP A 555 -3.69 -4.76 -16.73
C TRP A 555 -4.00 -3.29 -17.04
N ILE A 556 -4.24 -2.51 -16.01
CA ILE A 556 -4.70 -1.12 -16.12
C ILE A 556 -3.53 -0.20 -15.81
N LEU A 557 -3.26 0.75 -16.72
CA LEU A 557 -2.27 1.81 -16.55
C LEU A 557 -3.00 3.15 -16.43
N ASP A 558 -2.78 3.86 -15.33
CA ASP A 558 -3.07 5.28 -15.22
C ASP A 558 -1.83 6.06 -15.69
N VAL A 559 -1.98 6.84 -16.77
CA VAL A 559 -0.85 7.42 -17.50
C VAL A 559 -0.34 8.68 -16.77
N GLU A 560 0.88 8.61 -16.26
CA GLU A 560 1.52 9.71 -15.54
C GLU A 560 2.28 10.68 -16.45
N ALA A 561 2.84 10.20 -17.57
CA ALA A 561 3.58 11.01 -18.55
C ALA A 561 2.98 10.86 -19.95
N SER A 562 2.88 11.96 -20.69
CA SER A 562 2.45 11.88 -22.09
C SER A 562 3.59 11.46 -23.01
N GLY A 563 3.29 10.59 -23.97
CA GLY A 563 4.21 10.20 -25.03
C GLY A 563 3.84 8.87 -25.66
N PHE A 564 4.79 8.31 -26.41
CA PHE A 564 4.69 7.00 -27.02
C PHE A 564 5.16 5.92 -26.06
N TYR A 565 4.33 4.90 -25.90
CA TYR A 565 4.61 3.73 -25.08
C TYR A 565 4.70 2.48 -25.96
N ASP A 566 5.66 1.63 -25.63
CA ASP A 566 5.73 0.25 -26.07
C ASP A 566 5.17 -0.64 -24.95
N LEU A 567 4.38 -1.63 -25.32
CA LEU A 567 3.81 -2.61 -24.42
C LEU A 567 4.58 -3.92 -24.57
N GLU A 568 5.38 -4.24 -23.56
CA GLU A 568 6.15 -5.48 -23.48
C GLU A 568 5.37 -6.51 -22.64
N PHE A 569 5.56 -7.79 -22.95
CA PHE A 569 4.99 -8.90 -22.18
C PHE A 569 6.04 -9.98 -21.93
N ARG A 570 5.87 -10.71 -20.83
CA ARG A 570 6.64 -11.91 -20.52
C ARG A 570 5.69 -13.09 -20.29
N THR A 571 5.81 -14.12 -21.12
CA THR A 571 5.03 -15.36 -20.98
C THR A 571 5.67 -16.31 -19.98
N PHE A 572 4.81 -17.04 -19.29
CA PHE A 572 5.22 -18.22 -18.53
C PHE A 572 4.97 -19.46 -19.40
N PRO A 573 5.92 -20.41 -19.48
CA PRO A 573 5.79 -21.59 -20.31
C PRO A 573 4.72 -22.50 -19.70
N THR A 574 3.63 -22.69 -20.41
CA THR A 574 2.59 -23.66 -20.08
C THR A 574 2.54 -24.71 -21.19
N ALA A 575 2.72 -25.98 -20.81
CA ALA A 575 2.61 -27.10 -21.75
C ALA A 575 1.21 -27.08 -22.40
N GLY A 576 1.17 -27.11 -23.74
CA GLY A 576 -0.07 -27.08 -24.50
C GLY A 576 -0.72 -25.71 -24.65
N SER A 577 -0.08 -24.59 -24.33
CA SER A 577 -0.74 -23.29 -24.53
C SER A 577 -0.89 -22.89 -26.00
N PHE A 578 -2.08 -22.39 -26.36
CA PHE A 578 -2.43 -21.91 -27.69
C PHE A 578 -2.39 -20.37 -27.76
N PRO A 579 -2.51 -19.79 -28.96
CA PRO A 579 -2.51 -18.35 -29.07
C PRO A 579 -3.67 -17.68 -28.34
N ALA A 580 -3.33 -16.79 -27.41
CA ALA A 580 -4.25 -15.97 -26.64
C ALA A 580 -4.49 -14.63 -27.35
N LEU A 581 -5.70 -14.10 -27.19
CA LEU A 581 -6.09 -12.80 -27.74
C LEU A 581 -6.02 -11.74 -26.65
N TYR A 582 -5.13 -10.76 -26.84
CA TYR A 582 -5.02 -9.60 -25.98
C TYR A 582 -5.69 -8.41 -26.69
N SER A 583 -6.68 -7.81 -26.06
CA SER A 583 -7.24 -6.54 -26.51
C SER A 583 -6.46 -5.41 -25.87
N ILE A 584 -5.90 -4.51 -26.68
CA ILE A 584 -5.22 -3.30 -26.22
C ILE A 584 -6.18 -2.16 -26.43
N ILE A 585 -6.52 -1.49 -25.32
CA ILE A 585 -7.54 -0.46 -25.26
C ILE A 585 -6.87 0.80 -24.73
N THR A 586 -6.89 1.85 -25.54
CA THR A 586 -6.47 3.21 -25.19
C THR A 586 -7.59 4.17 -25.59
N PRO A 587 -7.56 5.45 -25.17
CA PRO A 587 -8.57 6.42 -25.61
C PRO A 587 -8.61 6.63 -27.13
N ARG A 588 -7.50 6.36 -27.82
CA ARG A 588 -7.37 6.60 -29.27
C ARG A 588 -7.55 5.33 -30.11
N THR A 589 -7.27 4.16 -29.56
CA THR A 589 -7.21 2.91 -30.31
C THR A 589 -7.76 1.73 -29.53
N ASN A 590 -8.41 0.81 -30.24
CA ASN A 590 -8.81 -0.48 -29.70
C ASN A 590 -8.55 -1.56 -30.74
N PHE A 591 -7.60 -2.46 -30.47
CA PHE A 591 -7.24 -3.53 -31.39
C PHE A 591 -6.81 -4.79 -30.64
N VAL A 592 -6.76 -5.92 -31.35
CA VAL A 592 -6.48 -7.24 -30.78
C VAL A 592 -5.18 -7.79 -31.32
N VAL A 593 -4.32 -8.29 -30.44
CA VAL A 593 -3.06 -8.96 -30.78
C VAL A 593 -3.14 -10.41 -30.36
N ARG A 594 -2.68 -11.29 -31.25
CA ARG A 594 -2.62 -12.74 -31.02
C ARG A 594 -1.21 -13.12 -30.58
N VAL A 595 -1.07 -13.64 -29.36
CA VAL A 595 0.23 -14.06 -28.80
C VAL A 595 0.26 -15.57 -28.68
N ASN A 596 1.27 -16.22 -29.27
CA ASN A 596 1.46 -17.65 -29.08
C ASN A 596 2.20 -17.94 -27.77
N HIS A 597 1.55 -18.66 -26.86
CA HIS A 597 2.14 -19.05 -25.57
C HIS A 597 2.93 -20.38 -25.66
N SER A 598 2.89 -21.09 -26.81
CA SER A 598 3.39 -22.46 -26.96
C SER A 598 4.93 -22.63 -26.93
N SER A 599 5.71 -21.55 -26.83
CA SER A 599 7.18 -21.56 -26.79
C SER A 599 7.72 -21.36 -25.37
N ALA A 600 9.01 -21.70 -25.14
CA ALA A 600 9.72 -21.39 -23.90
C ALA A 600 9.58 -19.90 -23.51
N MET A 601 9.76 -19.55 -22.22
CA MET A 601 9.64 -18.17 -21.69
C MET A 601 10.07 -17.15 -22.72
N THR A 602 9.12 -16.38 -23.23
CA THR A 602 9.36 -15.43 -24.31
C THR A 602 9.06 -14.04 -23.80
N ASN A 603 10.05 -13.15 -23.90
CA ASN A 603 9.83 -11.72 -23.80
C ASN A 603 9.52 -11.21 -25.20
N GLY A 604 8.50 -10.36 -25.33
CA GLY A 604 8.13 -9.80 -26.63
C GLY A 604 7.47 -8.43 -26.49
N ILE A 605 7.35 -7.75 -27.62
CA ILE A 605 6.58 -6.51 -27.75
C ILE A 605 5.20 -6.90 -28.25
N LEU A 606 4.16 -6.56 -27.50
CA LEU A 606 2.76 -6.78 -27.85
C LEU A 606 2.25 -5.69 -28.79
N ALA A 607 2.62 -4.44 -28.50
CA ALA A 607 2.36 -3.28 -29.36
C ALA A 607 3.44 -2.23 -29.13
N ALA A 608 3.66 -1.38 -30.13
CA ALA A 608 4.62 -0.29 -30.08
C ALA A 608 3.96 1.00 -30.56
N ASN A 609 4.54 2.14 -30.17
CA ASN A 609 4.09 3.47 -30.60
C ASN A 609 2.65 3.82 -30.19
N LEU A 610 2.24 3.39 -28.99
CA LEU A 610 0.94 3.77 -28.44
C LEU A 610 1.05 5.19 -27.86
N LEU A 611 0.41 6.15 -28.54
CA LEU A 611 0.31 7.51 -28.03
C LEU A 611 -0.66 7.54 -26.84
N LEU A 612 -0.14 7.87 -25.66
CA LEU A 612 -0.88 8.04 -24.42
C LEU A 612 -0.63 9.44 -23.88
N CYS A 613 -1.67 10.10 -23.39
CA CYS A 613 -1.57 11.40 -22.73
C CYS A 613 -1.78 11.25 -21.23
N ARG A 614 -1.16 12.14 -20.46
CA ARG A 614 -1.30 12.20 -19.01
C ARG A 614 -2.78 12.28 -18.59
N GLY A 615 -3.13 11.53 -17.57
CA GLY A 615 -4.51 11.45 -17.04
C GLY A 615 -5.42 10.52 -17.83
N GLU A 616 -4.95 9.97 -18.96
CA GLU A 616 -5.64 8.88 -19.63
C GLU A 616 -5.44 7.56 -18.91
N ARG A 617 -6.38 6.64 -19.14
CA ARG A 617 -6.29 5.26 -18.71
C ARG A 617 -6.13 4.34 -19.92
N ALA A 618 -5.10 3.52 -19.90
CA ALA A 618 -4.87 2.46 -20.88
C ALA A 618 -5.07 1.09 -20.24
N GLU A 619 -5.47 0.11 -21.04
CA GLU A 619 -5.77 -1.23 -20.57
C GLU A 619 -5.30 -2.29 -21.56
N VAL A 620 -4.71 -3.35 -21.02
CA VAL A 620 -4.59 -4.64 -21.72
C VAL A 620 -5.61 -5.58 -21.13
N ARG A 621 -6.42 -6.21 -21.97
CA ARG A 621 -7.41 -7.20 -21.57
C ARG A 621 -7.11 -8.54 -22.20
N LEU A 622 -7.06 -9.57 -21.37
CA LEU A 622 -6.98 -10.97 -21.79
C LEU A 622 -8.28 -11.69 -21.43
N ASP A 623 -8.89 -12.34 -22.41
CA ASP A 623 -10.04 -13.20 -22.22
C ASP A 623 -9.64 -14.67 -22.43
N ASN A 624 -10.20 -15.59 -21.64
CA ASN A 624 -9.88 -17.03 -21.73
C ASN A 624 -10.51 -17.78 -22.93
N ARG A 625 -10.89 -17.08 -24.00
CA ARG A 625 -11.46 -17.68 -25.22
C ARG A 625 -10.39 -18.55 -25.90
N SER A 626 -10.52 -19.87 -25.85
CA SER A 626 -9.64 -20.77 -26.61
C SER A 626 -10.22 -21.03 -28.00
N LEU A 627 -9.47 -20.72 -29.05
CA LEU A 627 -9.86 -20.96 -30.45
C LEU A 627 -9.91 -22.46 -30.83
N SER A 628 -9.54 -23.33 -29.89
CA SER A 628 -9.51 -24.79 -29.98
C SER A 628 -9.65 -25.37 -28.56
N GLY A 629 -10.34 -26.49 -28.39
CA GLY A 629 -10.66 -27.05 -27.07
C GLY A 629 -9.44 -27.61 -26.32
N GLY A 630 -9.44 -27.46 -24.98
CA GLY A 630 -8.63 -28.27 -24.07
C GLY A 630 -7.39 -27.64 -23.40
N LEU A 631 -7.10 -26.33 -23.59
CA LEU A 631 -5.82 -25.73 -23.15
C LEU A 631 -5.95 -24.37 -22.41
N HIS A 632 -5.04 -24.13 -21.44
CA HIS A 632 -5.07 -23.01 -20.47
C HIS A 632 -4.53 -21.68 -21.00
N VAL A 633 -4.98 -20.56 -20.42
CA VAL A 633 -4.39 -19.24 -20.64
C VAL A 633 -3.72 -18.76 -19.36
N ALA A 634 -2.45 -18.36 -19.44
CA ALA A 634 -1.70 -17.78 -18.31
C ALA A 634 -1.71 -16.25 -18.38
N ALA A 635 -1.96 -15.61 -17.23
CA ALA A 635 -1.74 -14.18 -17.04
C ALA A 635 -0.23 -13.91 -17.15
N CYS A 636 0.16 -13.21 -18.22
CA CYS A 636 1.54 -12.78 -18.43
C CYS A 636 1.86 -11.58 -17.54
N ARG A 637 3.14 -11.33 -17.30
CA ARG A 637 3.55 -10.01 -16.78
C ARG A 637 3.50 -9.02 -17.93
N MET A 638 2.92 -7.85 -17.67
CA MET A 638 2.82 -6.76 -18.64
C MET A 638 3.69 -5.60 -18.16
N ARG A 639 4.37 -4.98 -19.11
CA ARG A 639 5.28 -3.88 -18.86
C ARG A 639 4.99 -2.78 -19.87
N TRP A 640 4.43 -1.67 -19.40
CA TRP A 640 4.27 -0.46 -20.20
C TRP A 640 5.57 0.33 -20.12
N LYS A 641 6.24 0.51 -21.26
CA LYS A 641 7.54 1.16 -21.34
C LYS A 641 7.44 2.40 -22.20
N TYR A 642 7.74 3.54 -21.63
CA TYR A 642 7.89 4.75 -22.41
C TYR A 642 9.06 4.60 -23.38
N ARG A 643 8.82 4.94 -24.65
CA ARG A 643 9.81 4.73 -25.71
C ARG A 643 11.02 5.65 -25.51
N ALA A 644 12.21 5.11 -25.79
CA ALA A 644 13.45 5.85 -25.61
C ALA A 644 13.60 7.03 -26.58
N ASN A 645 14.43 8.01 -26.21
CA ASN A 645 14.77 9.20 -27.00
C ASN A 645 13.58 10.13 -27.32
N GLN A 646 12.51 10.05 -26.54
CA GLN A 646 11.50 11.10 -26.49
C GLN A 646 11.98 12.28 -25.62
N ASP A 647 12.88 11.99 -24.66
CA ASP A 647 13.60 12.95 -23.82
C ASP A 647 15.10 12.64 -23.77
N PRO A 648 16.00 13.60 -24.09
CA PRO A 648 15.68 14.86 -24.75
C PRO A 648 15.13 14.61 -26.17
N PRO A 649 14.23 15.45 -26.67
CA PRO A 649 13.71 15.35 -28.02
C PRO A 649 14.81 15.72 -29.04
N SER A 650 14.59 15.39 -30.31
CA SER A 650 15.40 15.89 -31.41
C SER A 650 15.49 17.43 -31.41
N GLN A 651 16.54 17.99 -32.01
CA GLN A 651 16.70 19.43 -32.13
C GLN A 651 15.45 20.09 -32.75
N ASN A 652 15.03 21.23 -32.18
CA ASN A 652 13.82 21.97 -32.55
C ASN A 652 12.49 21.20 -32.38
N VAL A 653 12.42 20.25 -31.44
CA VAL A 653 11.18 19.56 -31.07
C VAL A 653 10.97 19.70 -29.55
N VAL A 654 9.72 19.82 -29.11
CA VAL A 654 9.35 19.78 -27.68
C VAL A 654 8.67 18.45 -27.34
N PRO A 655 8.91 17.86 -26.15
CA PRO A 655 8.28 16.60 -25.78
C PRO A 655 6.77 16.74 -25.54
N LEU A 656 6.01 15.68 -25.81
CA LEU A 656 4.55 15.72 -25.63
C LEU A 656 4.14 15.96 -24.17
N TRP A 657 4.85 15.39 -23.20
CA TRP A 657 4.54 15.64 -21.77
C TRP A 657 4.70 17.11 -21.39
N TRP A 658 5.59 17.85 -22.07
CA TRP A 658 5.81 19.28 -21.85
C TRP A 658 4.69 20.09 -22.50
N SER A 659 4.35 19.77 -23.76
CA SER A 659 3.24 20.41 -24.47
C SER A 659 1.91 20.20 -23.74
N ASP A 660 1.64 18.99 -23.26
CA ASP A 660 0.44 18.67 -22.48
C ASP A 660 0.42 19.39 -21.12
N HIS A 661 1.58 19.64 -20.51
CA HIS A 661 1.68 20.34 -19.23
C HIS A 661 1.13 21.78 -19.33
N PHE A 662 1.56 22.51 -20.36
CA PHE A 662 1.22 23.93 -20.55
C PHE A 662 -0.02 24.16 -21.39
N PHE A 663 -0.21 23.37 -22.45
CA PHE A 663 -1.22 23.62 -23.48
C PHE A 663 -2.30 22.54 -23.55
N ALA A 664 -2.11 21.39 -22.89
CA ALA A 664 -2.99 20.21 -23.00
C ALA A 664 -3.18 19.70 -24.46
N GLN A 665 -2.24 20.04 -25.34
CA GLN A 665 -2.21 19.66 -26.75
C GLN A 665 -0.79 19.80 -27.30
N SER A 666 -0.54 19.23 -28.49
CA SER A 666 0.70 19.47 -29.24
C SER A 666 0.79 20.93 -29.68
N VAL A 667 2.01 21.48 -29.67
CA VAL A 667 2.30 22.85 -30.10
C VAL A 667 3.46 22.90 -31.09
N GLU A 668 3.54 23.96 -31.88
CA GLU A 668 4.66 24.18 -32.79
C GLU A 668 5.89 24.68 -32.02
N PRO A 669 7.08 24.08 -32.20
CA PRO A 669 8.29 24.44 -31.45
C PRO A 669 8.80 25.88 -31.70
N ALA A 670 8.39 26.49 -32.82
CA ALA A 670 8.77 27.83 -33.24
C ALA A 670 7.81 28.93 -32.76
N ASP A 671 6.63 28.57 -32.26
CA ASP A 671 5.67 29.54 -31.75
C ASP A 671 6.17 30.19 -30.45
N ASP A 672 5.77 31.44 -30.24
CA ASP A 672 6.02 32.25 -29.04
C ASP A 672 4.63 32.72 -28.52
N PRO A 673 3.94 31.89 -27.72
CA PRO A 673 2.55 32.16 -27.33
C PRO A 673 2.39 33.37 -26.38
N ASP A 674 3.39 33.67 -25.56
CA ASP A 674 3.33 34.76 -24.58
C ASP A 674 4.04 36.05 -25.04
N ASN A 675 4.65 36.02 -26.23
CA ASN A 675 5.31 37.13 -26.92
C ASN A 675 6.48 37.72 -26.12
N ASP A 676 7.28 36.87 -25.49
CA ASP A 676 8.48 37.27 -24.76
C ASP A 676 9.77 37.22 -25.61
N GLY A 677 9.67 36.69 -26.84
CA GLY A 677 10.75 36.53 -27.80
C GLY A 677 11.41 35.14 -27.81
N SER A 678 10.98 34.24 -26.92
CA SER A 678 11.45 32.85 -26.85
C SER A 678 10.44 31.91 -27.51
N SER A 679 10.92 31.03 -28.38
CA SER A 679 10.05 29.99 -28.94
C SER A 679 9.77 28.88 -27.91
N ASN A 680 8.72 28.10 -28.09
CA ASN A 680 8.41 26.93 -27.25
C ASN A 680 9.63 25.98 -27.07
N TYR A 681 10.42 25.77 -28.12
CA TYR A 681 11.67 25.01 -28.02
C TYR A 681 12.70 25.68 -27.12
N ALA A 682 12.89 26.99 -27.25
CA ALA A 682 13.81 27.74 -26.40
C ALA A 682 13.35 27.69 -24.93
N GLU A 683 12.07 27.91 -24.67
CA GLU A 683 11.44 27.81 -23.35
C GLU A 683 11.65 26.43 -22.71
N PHE A 684 11.45 25.35 -23.49
CA PHE A 684 11.77 24.00 -23.05
C PHE A 684 13.26 23.83 -22.73
N VAL A 685 14.16 24.32 -23.59
CA VAL A 685 15.62 24.24 -23.38
C VAL A 685 16.05 25.09 -22.18
N PHE A 686 15.38 26.19 -21.86
CA PHE A 686 15.70 27.04 -20.71
C PHE A 686 15.04 26.55 -19.42
N GLY A 687 13.94 25.81 -19.52
CA GLY A 687 13.17 25.31 -18.37
C GLY A 687 12.22 26.37 -17.81
N THR A 688 11.62 27.16 -18.68
CA THR A 688 10.73 28.29 -18.38
C THR A 688 9.28 28.00 -18.82
N ASP A 689 8.32 28.79 -18.34
CA ASP A 689 6.88 28.67 -18.64
C ASP A 689 6.51 29.45 -19.93
N PRO A 690 6.19 28.75 -21.03
CA PRO A 690 5.89 29.36 -22.34
C PRO A 690 4.52 30.07 -22.40
N THR A 691 3.79 30.11 -21.28
CA THR A 691 2.49 30.78 -21.15
C THR A 691 2.54 32.00 -20.25
N ASN A 692 3.74 32.34 -19.76
CA ASN A 692 3.97 33.42 -18.83
C ASN A 692 5.21 34.20 -19.25
N ARG A 693 5.00 35.33 -19.92
CA ARG A 693 6.06 36.28 -20.31
C ARG A 693 6.97 36.76 -19.18
N ALA A 694 6.56 36.62 -17.92
CA ALA A 694 7.41 36.94 -16.77
C ALA A 694 8.42 35.83 -16.48
N SER A 695 8.15 34.60 -16.90
CA SER A 695 9.01 33.43 -16.80
C SER A 695 10.00 33.34 -17.96
N HIS A 696 11.09 34.09 -17.89
CA HIS A 696 12.18 34.03 -18.88
C HIS A 696 13.52 33.68 -18.21
N LEU A 697 14.49 33.26 -19.03
CA LEU A 697 15.87 33.06 -18.57
C LEU A 697 16.54 34.41 -18.30
N GLY A 698 16.68 34.75 -17.02
CA GLY A 698 17.35 35.95 -16.55
C GLY A 698 18.86 35.77 -16.43
N LEU A 699 19.60 36.79 -16.89
CA LEU A 699 21.03 36.96 -16.63
C LEU A 699 21.25 38.28 -15.91
N SER A 700 21.98 38.25 -14.79
CA SER A 700 22.44 39.46 -14.12
C SER A 700 23.94 39.41 -13.85
N LEU A 701 24.58 40.57 -13.94
CA LEU A 701 25.99 40.72 -13.64
C LEU A 701 26.14 41.37 -12.27
N GLN A 702 26.98 40.77 -11.43
CA GLN A 702 27.37 41.32 -10.14
C GLN A 702 28.90 41.40 -10.06
N PRO A 703 29.46 42.46 -9.47
CA PRO A 703 30.88 42.48 -9.14
C PRO A 703 31.21 41.29 -8.24
N ALA A 704 32.28 40.57 -8.56
CA ALA A 704 32.81 39.55 -7.66
C ALA A 704 33.60 40.22 -6.51
N GLU A 705 33.93 39.45 -5.46
CA GLU A 705 34.77 39.96 -4.35
C GLU A 705 36.21 40.24 -4.80
N ASP A 706 36.65 39.63 -5.90
CA ASP A 706 37.88 39.95 -6.60
C ASP A 706 37.62 41.00 -7.70
N THR A 707 38.57 41.14 -8.64
CA THR A 707 38.43 42.10 -9.75
C THR A 707 37.59 41.57 -10.93
N GLY A 708 36.84 40.48 -10.75
CA GLY A 708 36.05 39.81 -11.79
C GLY A 708 34.54 40.08 -11.71
N TRP A 709 33.77 39.28 -12.46
CA TRP A 709 32.32 39.36 -12.53
C TRP A 709 31.67 38.00 -12.25
N ASN A 710 30.60 38.03 -11.46
CA ASN A 710 29.69 36.90 -11.28
C ASN A 710 28.48 37.09 -12.19
N ILE A 711 28.27 36.12 -13.10
CA ILE A 711 27.11 36.05 -13.97
C ILE A 711 26.11 35.11 -13.30
N LEU A 712 25.04 35.67 -12.75
CA LEU A 712 23.95 34.92 -12.13
C LEU A 712 22.90 34.56 -13.18
N ILE A 713 22.44 33.32 -13.12
CA ILE A 713 21.50 32.70 -14.06
C ILE A 713 20.29 32.20 -13.27
N SER A 714 19.09 32.60 -13.70
CA SER A 714 17.83 32.11 -13.15
C SER A 714 16.79 31.94 -14.26
N PRO A 715 16.10 30.78 -14.39
CA PRO A 715 16.28 29.59 -13.55
C PRO A 715 17.59 28.84 -13.88
N PHE A 716 18.21 28.28 -12.85
CA PHE A 716 19.34 27.35 -12.99
C PHE A 716 18.84 25.92 -12.77
N THR A 717 18.88 25.12 -13.83
CA THR A 717 18.25 23.81 -13.84
C THR A 717 19.26 22.71 -14.15
N ALA A 718 19.28 21.65 -13.33
CA ALA A 718 20.05 20.44 -13.61
C ALA A 718 19.64 19.78 -14.94
N GLY A 719 20.52 18.99 -15.57
CA GLY A 719 20.27 18.42 -16.90
C GLY A 719 20.54 19.36 -18.08
N ARG A 720 21.11 20.55 -17.80
CA ARG A 720 21.54 21.51 -18.82
C ARG A 720 23.03 21.79 -18.73
N VAL A 721 23.60 22.12 -19.88
CA VAL A 721 24.95 22.67 -20.02
C VAL A 721 24.82 24.15 -20.27
N TYR A 722 25.35 24.94 -19.35
CA TYR A 722 25.42 26.40 -19.44
C TYR A 722 26.86 26.78 -19.78
N THR A 723 27.07 27.32 -20.97
CA THR A 723 28.39 27.80 -21.42
C THR A 723 28.34 29.31 -21.52
N LEU A 724 29.13 29.99 -20.69
CA LEU A 724 29.35 31.43 -20.83
C LEU A 724 30.30 31.66 -22.00
N GLU A 725 29.86 32.43 -22.97
CA GLU A 725 30.68 32.87 -24.10
C GLU A 725 30.86 34.38 -24.01
N SER A 726 32.04 34.86 -24.41
CA SER A 726 32.34 36.28 -24.48
C SER A 726 32.82 36.68 -25.87
N ALA A 727 32.57 37.93 -26.23
CA ALA A 727 33.08 38.58 -27.43
C ALA A 727 33.50 40.01 -27.10
N THR A 728 34.44 40.56 -27.84
CA THR A 728 34.91 41.95 -27.66
C THR A 728 34.17 42.96 -28.53
N ASP A 729 33.34 42.49 -29.46
CA ASP A 729 32.59 43.27 -30.43
C ASP A 729 31.20 42.62 -30.63
N LEU A 730 30.12 43.41 -30.64
CA LEU A 730 28.76 42.94 -30.94
C LEU A 730 28.41 42.95 -32.43
N THR A 731 29.14 43.72 -33.24
CA THR A 731 28.81 43.94 -34.65
C THR A 731 29.32 42.81 -35.54
N GLN A 732 30.49 42.25 -35.22
CA GLN A 732 31.03 41.02 -35.81
C GLN A 732 31.57 40.10 -34.70
N PRO A 733 30.67 39.51 -33.89
CA PRO A 733 31.10 38.85 -32.67
C PRO A 733 31.80 37.52 -32.97
N ASN A 734 33.04 37.40 -32.51
CA ASN A 734 33.72 36.11 -32.39
C ASN A 734 33.49 35.55 -30.97
N TRP A 735 32.38 34.85 -30.80
CA TRP A 735 31.99 34.27 -29.51
C TRP A 735 32.88 33.08 -29.15
N ALA A 736 33.59 33.19 -28.03
CA ALA A 736 34.42 32.12 -27.49
C ALA A 736 34.01 31.79 -26.04
N PRO A 737 34.06 30.52 -25.61
CA PRO A 737 33.83 30.15 -24.22
C PRO A 737 34.78 30.89 -23.27
N VAL A 738 34.25 31.37 -22.15
CA VAL A 738 35.07 31.95 -21.08
C VAL A 738 35.83 30.82 -20.39
N GLU A 739 37.16 30.82 -20.50
CA GLU A 739 38.00 29.78 -19.91
C GLU A 739 37.84 29.74 -18.37
N ASN A 740 37.73 28.53 -17.82
CA ASN A 740 37.57 28.26 -16.38
C ASN A 740 36.29 28.80 -15.71
N ALA A 741 35.31 29.32 -16.46
CA ALA A 741 33.99 29.64 -15.93
C ALA A 741 33.27 28.35 -15.50
N ARG A 742 33.40 27.98 -14.21
CA ARG A 742 32.74 26.81 -13.64
C ARG A 742 31.42 27.22 -13.02
N LEU A 743 30.35 26.58 -13.47
CA LEU A 743 29.00 26.78 -12.92
C LEU A 743 28.95 26.26 -11.49
N ARG A 744 28.44 27.09 -10.58
CA ARG A 744 28.20 26.72 -9.18
C ARG A 744 26.79 27.16 -8.78
N ALA A 745 26.12 26.37 -7.94
CA ALA A 745 24.91 26.83 -7.28
C ALA A 745 25.27 27.82 -6.17
N THR A 746 24.52 28.91 -6.06
CA THR A 746 24.57 29.83 -4.92
C THR A 746 23.73 29.28 -3.76
N GLU A 747 23.85 29.86 -2.56
CA GLU A 747 23.00 29.52 -1.41
C GLU A 747 21.51 29.78 -1.67
N THR A 748 21.21 30.67 -2.62
CA THR A 748 19.85 31.00 -3.07
C THR A 748 19.37 30.05 -4.18
N GLY A 749 20.20 29.14 -4.69
CA GLY A 749 19.83 28.18 -5.75
C GLY A 749 19.98 28.72 -7.18
N GLU A 750 20.42 29.97 -7.35
CA GLU A 750 20.78 30.53 -8.66
C GLU A 750 22.10 29.92 -9.15
N GLY A 751 22.27 29.83 -10.46
CA GLY A 751 23.52 29.40 -11.08
C GLY A 751 24.47 30.58 -11.21
N CYS A 752 25.73 30.41 -10.81
CA CYS A 752 26.76 31.43 -10.91
C CYS A 752 27.92 30.95 -11.78
N LEU A 753 28.23 31.70 -12.84
CA LEU A 753 29.44 31.57 -13.64
C LEU A 753 30.37 32.73 -13.31
N HIS A 754 31.59 32.42 -12.88
CA HIS A 754 32.58 33.43 -12.52
C HIS A 754 33.56 33.68 -13.66
N ASP A 755 33.72 34.93 -14.06
CA ASP A 755 34.78 35.41 -14.95
C ASP A 755 35.83 36.17 -14.13
N PRO A 756 37.06 35.64 -13.97
CA PRO A 756 38.11 36.26 -13.16
C PRO A 756 38.81 37.45 -13.84
N SER A 757 38.42 37.82 -15.07
CA SER A 757 39.13 38.83 -15.85
C SER A 757 38.81 40.28 -15.44
N ASN A 758 39.86 41.05 -15.16
CA ASN A 758 39.81 42.46 -14.73
C ASN A 758 39.77 43.46 -15.91
N GLN A 759 39.13 43.11 -17.04
CA GLN A 759 39.11 43.95 -18.26
C GLN A 759 37.66 44.26 -18.69
N PRO A 760 36.93 45.12 -17.94
CA PRO A 760 35.49 45.32 -18.13
C PRO A 760 35.08 46.19 -19.33
N SER A 761 36.00 46.90 -19.99
CA SER A 761 35.57 48.00 -20.89
C SER A 761 35.10 47.58 -22.29
N MET A 762 35.28 46.34 -22.72
CA MET A 762 34.83 45.86 -24.05
C MET A 762 34.58 44.35 -24.07
N ARG A 763 33.77 43.81 -23.16
CA ARG A 763 33.32 42.41 -23.24
C ARG A 763 31.82 42.33 -23.20
N PHE A 764 31.27 41.64 -24.18
CA PHE A 764 29.87 41.25 -24.27
C PHE A 764 29.78 39.79 -23.92
N TYR A 765 28.78 39.42 -23.13
CA TYR A 765 28.52 38.04 -22.74
C TYR A 765 27.28 37.53 -23.44
N ARG A 766 27.30 36.26 -23.83
CA ARG A 766 26.09 35.50 -24.11
C ARG A 766 26.17 34.16 -23.41
N LEU A 767 24.99 33.62 -23.14
CA LEU A 767 24.87 32.31 -22.51
C LEU A 767 24.32 31.33 -23.53
N LYS A 768 25.07 30.25 -23.74
CA LYS A 768 24.61 29.12 -24.53
C LYS A 768 24.08 28.06 -23.58
N VAL A 769 22.81 27.68 -23.75
CA VAL A 769 22.15 26.63 -22.97
C VAL A 769 21.87 25.44 -23.89
N GLN A 770 22.23 24.24 -23.44
CA GLN A 770 21.99 22.99 -24.15
C GLN A 770 21.47 21.92 -23.18
N LEU A 771 20.62 21.01 -23.65
CA LEU A 771 20.24 19.82 -22.88
C LEU A 771 21.43 18.85 -22.81
N ARG A 772 21.60 18.15 -21.68
CA ARG A 772 22.67 17.17 -21.46
C ARG A 772 22.43 15.84 -22.17
#